data_AF-A0A2A2B9J1-F1
#
_entry.id   AF-A0A2A2B9J1-F1
#
_cell.length_a   1.000
_cell.length_b   1.000
_cell.length_c   1.000
_cell.angle_alpha   90.00
_cell.angle_beta   90.00
_cell.angle_gamma   90.00
#
_symmetry.space_group_name_H-M   'P 1'
#
loop_
_entity.id
_entity.type
_entity.pdbx_description
1 polymer ?
#
loop_
_entity_poly.entity_id
_entity_poly.type
_entity_poly.pdbx_seq_one_letter_code
_entity_poly.pdbx_strand_id
1 'polypeptide(L)'
;MKSLELTVEDITSLNDGDLRELIGRLCEAEFLQQQLPLADVTWGGAQEAADGGLDVSVDSNSRLKQPNFIPRNCTGFQVKKHSMGKAACHKEMLDGSNPKPILSEIADKKGAYIIVSGKDDCSDKMLKDRLAGMQEAVNSLTNKDDLQLDFYGRDRILSWLHLYPSVTLWVRQKVGKPLSGWKPFGRWAATPIALEDDFITDDHRCVSDSSLGNQNSLTVLEGIKAVRDKLRGNNSIVRITGVSGVGKTRFAQALFEQEIGDEPLPYTNTIYADLGEDLAPSASEMVDYLIANNSDTCIVLDNCPPDIHRTLQKRIAASNAKIKLLSIEYDISTDKPEETQVIHIEPASEDTVSLLLQRRFPKLNKTNCDKIAEFSGGNARVALALADQVDINENLSQLSDEELFKRLFHQRKQVDVSFLESAETLSLIYSFDISNENNELLALGRISGIESKTLYRHQAELLRRHIAQKRGNWRAVLPHAISNKLARRAFENLAISQINTELFKEENERLLMSCAHRVSYLHNSLEAQALAESWIQEGAPLYNPATYSPIHLKCFSYIAPVIPQAALYLLEQACQNAEFASRNNPNFNQFVGLLRQLAYDDEYFNRAANLLLKFAETEKDGERNNSIVNWMENLFSLYLSGTEATPNKRQAFIRDLFQSSNPRYYEIAKVLLNKALQTSSWRSFASFEFGAHKRGMGWQPSTQEEWKDWYSGLIDILQELLHSDDTVQVDIAKQLIVSNFNGLWVNSRCCSKLEDIVKNYGKDGVWPELWKEIKSTKANFTV
;
A
#
# COMPACT_ATOMS: atom_id res chain seq x y z
N MET A 1 1.52 28.90 6.39
CA MET A 1 1.35 27.90 7.46
C MET A 1 2.50 28.10 8.44
N LYS A 2 2.26 28.61 9.67
CA LYS A 2 3.31 28.90 10.67
C LYS A 2 3.93 27.66 11.33
N SER A 3 3.57 26.44 10.90
CA SER A 3 3.79 25.22 11.68
C SER A 3 5.25 24.73 11.67
N LEU A 4 6.00 24.97 10.59
CA LEU A 4 7.42 24.60 10.47
C LEU A 4 8.37 25.74 10.85
N GLU A 5 7.89 26.97 11.01
CA GLU A 5 8.73 28.13 11.31
C GLU A 5 9.44 27.97 12.67
N LEU A 6 10.74 28.22 12.67
CA LEU A 6 11.60 28.34 13.83
C LEU A 6 12.05 29.80 13.97
N THR A 7 12.46 30.21 15.15
CA THR A 7 12.99 31.57 15.37
C THR A 7 14.50 31.55 15.62
N VAL A 8 15.14 32.72 15.58
CA VAL A 8 16.57 32.83 15.90
C VAL A 8 16.87 32.42 17.35
N GLU A 9 15.91 32.53 18.28
CA GLU A 9 16.04 32.03 19.65
C GLU A 9 16.14 30.50 19.70
N ASP A 10 15.48 29.79 18.77
CA ASP A 10 15.56 28.34 18.70
C ASP A 10 16.98 27.88 18.34
N ILE A 11 17.64 28.57 17.40
CA ILE A 11 19.05 28.32 17.07
C ILE A 11 19.95 28.53 18.29
N THR A 12 19.72 29.61 19.06
CA THR A 12 20.48 29.89 20.29
C THR A 12 20.32 28.82 21.37
N SER A 13 19.17 28.15 21.40
CA SER A 13 18.85 27.15 22.41
C SER A 13 19.61 25.82 22.23
N LEU A 14 20.12 25.56 21.03
CA LEU A 14 20.92 24.36 20.74
C LEU A 14 22.19 24.31 21.59
N ASN A 15 22.62 23.11 21.97
CA ASN A 15 23.94 22.90 22.57
C ASN A 15 25.04 22.92 21.49
N ASP A 16 26.31 22.93 21.92
CA ASP A 16 27.46 23.03 21.00
C ASP A 16 27.47 21.87 19.99
N GLY A 17 27.13 20.66 20.44
CA GLY A 17 27.05 19.47 19.59
C GLY A 17 25.91 19.55 18.59
N ASP A 18 24.71 19.93 19.03
CA ASP A 18 23.54 20.05 18.17
C ASP A 18 23.69 21.18 17.15
N LEU A 19 24.34 22.29 17.49
CA LEU A 19 24.61 23.37 16.53
C LEU A 19 25.62 22.92 15.46
N ARG A 20 26.64 22.16 15.83
CA ARG A 20 27.58 21.55 14.87
C ARG A 20 26.88 20.56 13.95
N GLU A 21 26.07 19.67 14.53
CA GLU A 21 25.27 18.69 13.78
C GLU A 21 24.28 19.38 12.84
N LEU A 22 23.67 20.49 13.24
CA LEU A 22 22.82 21.30 12.37
C LEU A 22 23.56 21.74 11.11
N ILE A 23 24.76 22.31 11.24
CA ILE A 23 25.55 22.76 10.10
C ILE A 23 25.98 21.58 9.21
N GLY A 24 26.35 20.44 9.80
CA GLY A 24 26.63 19.20 9.06
C GLY A 24 25.44 18.75 8.21
N ARG A 25 24.25 18.63 8.82
CA ARG A 25 23.01 18.24 8.14
C ARG A 25 22.59 19.22 7.05
N LEU A 26 22.79 20.52 7.26
CA LEU A 26 22.53 21.56 6.25
C LEU A 26 23.48 21.42 5.05
N CYS A 27 24.76 21.12 5.31
CA CYS A 27 25.73 20.89 4.24
C CYS A 27 25.34 19.67 3.39
N GLU A 28 25.00 18.56 4.05
CA GLU A 28 24.53 17.34 3.39
C GLU A 28 23.26 17.59 2.56
N ALA A 29 22.29 18.35 3.08
CA ALA A 29 21.06 18.66 2.38
C ALA A 29 21.30 19.51 1.11
N GLU A 30 22.20 20.51 1.17
CA GLU A 30 22.57 21.33 0.02
C GLU A 30 23.34 20.54 -1.04
N PHE A 31 24.23 19.64 -0.61
CA PHE A 31 24.95 18.72 -1.50
C PHE A 31 23.99 17.80 -2.24
N LEU A 32 23.04 17.23 -1.49
CA LEU A 32 22.04 16.35 -2.06
C LEU A 32 21.18 17.05 -3.11
N GLN A 33 20.71 18.28 -2.81
CA GLN A 33 19.90 19.07 -3.74
C GLN A 33 20.64 19.32 -5.07
N GLN A 34 21.97 19.40 -5.01
CA GLN A 34 22.84 19.57 -6.18
C GLN A 34 23.29 18.24 -6.82
N GLN A 35 22.85 17.10 -6.28
CA GLN A 35 23.23 15.74 -6.69
C GLN A 35 24.75 15.49 -6.55
N LEU A 36 25.32 15.92 -5.43
CA LEU A 36 26.72 15.72 -5.09
C LEU A 36 26.87 14.62 -4.02
N PRO A 37 28.03 13.92 -3.96
CA PRO A 37 28.27 12.86 -2.99
C PRO A 37 28.26 13.40 -1.55
N LEU A 38 27.49 12.77 -0.65
CA LEU A 38 27.48 13.14 0.77
C LEU A 38 28.80 12.79 1.47
N ALA A 39 29.58 11.85 0.93
CA ALA A 39 30.89 11.47 1.42
C ALA A 39 31.91 12.64 1.40
N ASP A 40 31.65 13.69 0.62
CA ASP A 40 32.48 14.89 0.54
C ASP A 40 32.21 15.87 1.71
N VAL A 41 31.23 15.57 2.58
CA VAL A 41 30.89 16.36 3.78
C VAL A 41 31.35 15.61 5.03
N THR A 42 32.21 16.22 5.84
CA THR A 42 32.70 15.63 7.09
C THR A 42 32.31 16.47 8.31
N TRP A 43 31.78 15.81 9.35
CA TRP A 43 31.49 16.40 10.66
C TRP A 43 31.40 15.29 11.73
N GLY A 44 31.62 15.62 13.00
CA GLY A 44 31.41 14.68 14.12
C GLY A 44 32.62 13.87 14.60
N GLY A 45 33.85 14.20 14.18
CA GLY A 45 35.08 13.59 14.70
C GLY A 45 35.44 14.02 16.13
N ALA A 46 36.15 13.16 16.87
CA ALA A 46 36.89 13.58 18.06
C ALA A 46 37.86 14.71 17.65
N GLN A 47 38.11 15.67 18.54
CA GLN A 47 38.94 16.87 18.32
C GLN A 47 40.39 16.61 17.83
N GLU A 48 40.80 15.35 17.65
CA GLU A 48 42.13 14.89 17.23
C GLU A 48 42.14 14.18 15.86
N ALA A 49 41.04 14.16 15.11
CA ALA A 49 41.03 13.61 13.74
C ALA A 49 41.72 14.53 12.71
N ALA A 50 42.18 13.95 11.59
CA ALA A 50 43.08 14.54 10.60
C ALA A 50 42.58 15.81 9.85
N ASP A 51 41.39 16.33 10.14
CA ASP A 51 40.73 17.46 9.46
C ASP A 51 41.16 18.85 10.01
N GLY A 52 42.34 18.94 10.63
CA GLY A 52 42.98 20.22 10.98
C GLY A 52 42.22 21.11 11.98
N GLY A 53 41.20 20.59 12.68
CA GLY A 53 40.46 21.27 13.74
C GLY A 53 39.18 22.03 13.33
N LEU A 54 38.64 21.78 12.13
CA LEU A 54 37.33 22.31 11.69
C LEU A 54 36.16 21.55 12.33
N ASP A 55 35.03 22.23 12.52
CA ASP A 55 33.82 21.62 13.07
C ASP A 55 33.00 20.86 12.02
N VAL A 56 32.91 21.43 10.80
CA VAL A 56 32.31 20.82 9.61
C VAL A 56 33.18 21.20 8.42
N SER A 57 33.46 20.26 7.53
CA SER A 57 34.21 20.53 6.30
C SER A 57 33.53 19.91 5.09
N VAL A 58 33.72 20.56 3.96
CA VAL A 58 33.24 20.13 2.65
C VAL A 58 34.42 20.16 1.71
N ASP A 59 34.73 19.04 1.06
CA ASP A 59 35.82 18.96 0.07
C ASP A 59 35.39 18.10 -1.12
N SER A 60 34.80 18.74 -2.12
CA SER A 60 34.30 18.06 -3.31
C SER A 60 35.19 18.28 -4.54
N ASN A 61 35.53 17.17 -5.21
CA ASN A 61 36.14 17.22 -6.54
C ASN A 61 35.13 17.61 -7.63
N SER A 62 33.83 17.47 -7.34
CA SER A 62 32.76 17.82 -8.26
C SER A 62 32.42 19.30 -8.15
N ARG A 63 32.15 19.94 -9.28
CA ARG A 63 31.79 21.37 -9.32
C ARG A 63 30.38 21.59 -8.74
N LEU A 64 30.28 22.51 -7.77
CA LEU A 64 28.99 23.03 -7.30
C LEU A 64 28.20 23.63 -8.47
N LYS A 65 26.97 23.14 -8.68
CA LYS A 65 26.08 23.57 -9.78
C LYS A 65 25.41 24.91 -9.46
N GLN A 66 25.01 25.09 -8.20
CA GLN A 66 24.33 26.29 -7.70
C GLN A 66 24.87 26.60 -6.29
N PRO A 67 26.08 27.21 -6.19
CA PRO A 67 26.62 27.64 -4.90
C PRO A 67 25.65 28.58 -4.19
N ASN A 68 25.29 28.28 -2.94
CA ASN A 68 24.40 29.11 -2.13
C ASN A 68 25.04 29.37 -0.75
N PHE A 69 24.75 28.55 0.25
CA PHE A 69 25.38 28.65 1.57
C PHE A 69 26.70 27.88 1.63
N ILE A 70 26.98 27.02 0.64
CA ILE A 70 28.31 26.47 0.39
C ILE A 70 28.87 27.18 -0.85
N PRO A 71 29.73 28.19 -0.68
CA PRO A 71 30.16 29.03 -1.80
C PRO A 71 31.23 28.39 -2.68
N ARG A 72 31.99 27.42 -2.16
CA ARG A 72 33.15 26.80 -2.83
C ARG A 72 33.20 25.29 -2.62
N ASN A 73 33.80 24.59 -3.58
CA ASN A 73 33.99 23.13 -3.55
C ASN A 73 34.75 22.65 -2.31
N CYS A 74 35.72 23.44 -1.85
CA CYS A 74 36.38 23.26 -0.56
C CYS A 74 35.86 24.36 0.38
N THR A 75 35.06 24.03 1.39
CA THR A 75 34.53 24.97 2.38
C THR A 75 34.68 24.42 3.78
N GLY A 76 35.39 25.13 4.66
CA GLY A 76 35.48 24.84 6.09
C GLY A 76 34.54 25.70 6.92
N PHE A 77 33.80 25.10 7.84
CA PHE A 77 32.95 25.80 8.81
C PHE A 77 33.50 25.62 10.23
N GLN A 78 33.65 26.73 10.93
CA GLN A 78 33.95 26.75 12.36
C GLN A 78 32.72 27.24 13.13
N VAL A 79 32.17 26.38 13.99
CA VAL A 79 30.89 26.59 14.67
C VAL A 79 31.11 27.02 16.12
N LYS A 80 30.60 28.19 16.49
CA LYS A 80 30.70 28.75 17.84
C LYS A 80 29.31 29.05 18.41
N LYS A 81 28.99 28.52 19.58
CA LYS A 81 27.73 28.84 20.27
C LYS A 81 27.69 30.23 20.91
N HIS A 82 28.85 30.84 21.13
CA HIS A 82 28.94 32.18 21.73
C HIS A 82 29.07 33.27 20.66
N SER A 83 28.87 34.52 21.07
CA SER A 83 29.02 35.66 20.17
C SER A 83 30.47 35.82 19.71
N MET A 84 30.65 36.07 18.42
CA MET A 84 31.94 36.18 17.74
C MET A 84 32.10 37.61 17.20
N GLY A 85 32.58 38.52 18.03
CA GLY A 85 32.97 39.86 17.59
C GLY A 85 34.26 39.86 16.75
N LYS A 86 34.62 41.00 16.16
CA LYS A 86 35.84 41.17 15.33
C LYS A 86 37.09 40.53 15.95
N ALA A 87 37.38 40.85 17.21
CA ALA A 87 38.56 40.34 17.91
C ALA A 87 38.50 38.83 18.17
N ALA A 88 37.30 38.27 18.40
CA ALA A 88 37.11 36.84 18.59
C ALA A 88 37.29 36.08 17.28
N CYS A 89 36.75 36.59 16.17
CA CYS A 89 36.99 36.02 14.83
C CYS A 89 38.48 36.02 14.48
N HIS A 90 39.18 37.14 14.73
CA HIS A 90 40.61 37.23 14.51
C HIS A 90 41.39 36.20 15.34
N LYS A 91 41.10 36.12 16.65
CA LYS A 91 41.76 35.15 17.54
C LYS A 91 41.48 33.70 17.16
N GLU A 92 40.27 33.38 16.72
CA GLU A 92 39.89 32.01 16.35
C GLU A 92 40.68 31.47 15.16
N MET A 93 41.09 32.34 14.24
CA MET A 93 41.80 31.96 13.03
C MET A 93 43.32 31.81 13.23
N LEU A 94 43.83 32.14 14.42
CA LEU A 94 45.26 32.09 14.73
C LEU A 94 45.60 30.93 15.66
N ASP A 95 46.75 30.33 15.44
CA ASP A 95 47.49 29.55 16.43
C ASP A 95 48.68 30.39 16.93
N GLY A 96 48.54 30.93 18.14
CA GLY A 96 49.44 31.95 18.68
C GLY A 96 49.39 33.25 17.85
N SER A 97 50.42 33.50 17.05
CA SER A 97 50.54 34.68 16.18
C SER A 97 50.45 34.35 14.68
N ASN A 98 50.35 33.07 14.32
CA ASN A 98 50.32 32.61 12.93
C ASN A 98 48.91 32.14 12.56
N PRO A 99 48.48 32.28 11.29
CA PRO A 99 47.26 31.67 10.80
C PRO A 99 47.27 30.15 11.02
N LYS A 100 46.14 29.56 11.40
CA LYS A 100 46.00 28.10 11.51
C LYS A 100 46.37 27.42 10.18
N PRO A 101 47.12 26.29 10.18
CA PRO A 101 47.56 25.61 8.96
C PRO A 101 46.43 25.27 7.98
N ILE A 102 45.27 24.85 8.50
CA ILE A 102 44.08 24.52 7.71
C ILE A 102 43.60 25.67 6.81
N LEU A 103 43.83 26.93 7.20
CA LEU A 103 43.48 28.09 6.38
C LEU A 103 44.35 28.18 5.12
N SER A 104 45.63 27.77 5.21
CA SER A 104 46.51 27.69 4.05
C SER A 104 46.05 26.59 3.11
N GLU A 105 45.67 25.43 3.65
CA GLU A 105 45.19 24.29 2.85
C GLU A 105 43.90 24.61 2.07
N ILE A 106 42.95 25.30 2.72
CA ILE A 106 41.74 25.78 2.04
C ILE A 106 42.08 26.83 0.99
N ALA A 107 43.01 27.76 1.29
CA ALA A 107 43.44 28.80 0.36
C ALA A 107 44.09 28.20 -0.90
N ASP A 108 44.94 27.18 -0.75
CA ASP A 108 45.60 26.49 -1.85
C ASP A 108 44.60 25.80 -2.80
N LYS A 109 43.43 25.41 -2.27
CA LYS A 109 42.30 24.86 -3.05
C LYS A 109 41.32 25.91 -3.56
N LYS A 110 41.59 27.21 -3.37
CA LYS A 110 40.67 28.33 -3.69
C LYS A 110 39.30 28.19 -3.02
N GLY A 111 39.33 27.70 -1.78
CA GLY A 111 38.17 27.35 -0.98
C GLY A 111 37.58 28.53 -0.19
N ALA A 112 36.70 28.20 0.75
CA ALA A 112 36.08 29.16 1.65
C ALA A 112 36.24 28.74 3.12
N TYR A 113 36.37 29.74 4.00
CA TYR A 113 36.37 29.54 5.45
C TYR A 113 35.28 30.41 6.09
N ILE A 114 34.37 29.76 6.80
CA ILE A 114 33.15 30.38 7.31
C ILE A 114 33.09 30.20 8.83
N ILE A 115 32.94 31.30 9.57
CA ILE A 115 32.64 31.23 11.01
C ILE A 115 31.13 31.31 11.20
N VAL A 116 30.57 30.33 11.91
CA VAL A 116 29.15 30.25 12.25
C VAL A 116 28.95 30.60 13.72
N SER A 117 27.99 31.48 14.02
CA SER A 117 27.65 31.86 15.39
C SER A 117 26.20 31.54 15.75
N GLY A 118 26.03 30.77 16.83
CA GLY A 118 24.73 30.45 17.41
C GLY A 118 24.13 31.56 18.27
N LYS A 119 24.75 32.74 18.39
CA LYS A 119 24.22 33.86 19.22
C LYS A 119 24.09 35.19 18.50
N ASP A 120 24.71 35.33 17.34
CA ASP A 120 24.78 36.62 16.67
C ASP A 120 23.75 36.76 15.56
N ASP A 121 23.14 37.95 15.48
CA ASP A 121 22.41 38.40 14.31
C ASP A 121 23.23 39.53 13.68
N CYS A 122 23.68 39.37 12.44
CA CYS A 122 24.55 40.35 11.78
C CYS A 122 23.72 41.48 11.17
N SER A 123 23.93 42.72 11.63
CA SER A 123 23.75 43.86 10.72
C SER A 123 24.88 43.89 9.69
N ASP A 124 24.66 44.56 8.55
CA ASP A 124 25.70 44.74 7.52
C ASP A 124 27.02 45.30 8.08
N LYS A 125 26.92 46.20 9.05
CA LYS A 125 28.10 46.77 9.73
C LYS A 125 28.84 45.71 10.55
N MET A 126 28.12 44.91 11.33
CA MET A 126 28.72 43.85 12.15
C MET A 126 29.35 42.75 11.28
N LEU A 127 28.73 42.40 10.16
CA LEU A 127 29.28 41.46 9.19
C LEU A 127 30.62 41.98 8.62
N LYS A 128 30.65 43.24 8.17
CA LYS A 128 31.88 43.89 7.69
C LYS A 128 32.98 43.91 8.76
N ASP A 129 32.64 44.23 10.01
CA ASP A 129 33.61 44.27 11.11
C ASP A 129 34.18 42.87 11.41
N ARG A 130 33.36 41.81 11.36
CA ARG A 130 33.79 40.42 11.54
C ARG A 130 34.71 39.98 10.41
N LEU A 131 34.30 40.22 9.16
CA LEU A 131 35.10 39.94 7.98
C LEU A 131 36.44 40.68 8.01
N ALA A 132 36.47 41.93 8.47
CA ALA A 132 37.72 42.67 8.64
C ALA A 132 38.66 41.99 9.64
N GLY A 133 38.13 41.48 10.76
CA GLY A 133 38.94 40.70 11.72
C GLY A 133 39.45 39.37 11.15
N MET A 134 38.63 38.69 10.34
CA MET A 134 39.04 37.46 9.66
C MET A 134 40.13 37.74 8.61
N GLN A 135 39.98 38.83 7.83
CA GLN A 135 40.96 39.26 6.84
C GLN A 135 42.28 39.67 7.49
N GLU A 136 42.23 40.35 8.64
CA GLU A 136 43.41 40.69 9.44
C GLU A 136 44.19 39.44 9.84
N ALA A 137 43.51 38.36 10.23
CA ALA A 137 44.14 37.12 10.66
C ALA A 137 44.87 36.36 9.54
N VAL A 138 44.43 36.48 8.29
CA VAL A 138 45.03 35.77 7.13
C VAL A 138 46.01 36.62 6.34
N ASN A 139 46.34 37.83 6.80
CA ASN A 139 47.16 38.78 6.03
C ASN A 139 48.56 38.27 5.66
N SER A 140 49.11 37.35 6.46
CA SER A 140 50.41 36.71 6.27
C SER A 140 50.38 35.46 5.39
N LEU A 141 49.20 34.98 4.97
CA LEU A 141 49.07 33.86 4.03
C LEU A 141 49.44 34.27 2.61
N THR A 142 50.16 33.41 1.89
CA THR A 142 50.60 33.65 0.51
C THR A 142 49.43 33.71 -0.47
N ASN A 143 48.49 32.77 -0.38
CA ASN A 143 47.32 32.65 -1.27
C ASN A 143 46.05 33.26 -0.66
N LYS A 144 46.17 34.29 0.17
CA LYS A 144 45.04 34.86 0.93
C LYS A 144 43.89 35.37 0.06
N ASP A 145 44.18 35.84 -1.16
CA ASP A 145 43.16 36.38 -2.08
C ASP A 145 42.31 35.27 -2.73
N ASP A 146 42.81 34.03 -2.72
CA ASP A 146 42.08 32.85 -3.18
C ASP A 146 41.19 32.23 -2.08
N LEU A 147 41.32 32.67 -0.82
CA LEU A 147 40.53 32.21 0.32
C LEU A 147 39.28 33.09 0.51
N GLN A 148 38.09 32.54 0.26
CA GLN A 148 36.84 33.26 0.51
C GLN A 148 36.45 33.21 1.99
N LEU A 149 36.29 34.35 2.63
CA LEU A 149 35.88 34.45 4.04
C LEU A 149 34.40 34.83 4.16
N ASP A 150 33.68 34.20 5.08
CA ASP A 150 32.29 34.54 5.37
C ASP A 150 31.93 34.35 6.86
N PHE A 151 30.81 34.94 7.29
CA PHE A 151 30.30 34.81 8.65
C PHE A 151 28.79 34.59 8.68
N TYR A 152 28.34 33.53 9.36
CA TYR A 152 26.93 33.12 9.38
C TYR A 152 26.36 33.34 10.79
N GLY A 153 25.48 34.33 10.92
CA GLY A 153 24.65 34.53 12.10
C GLY A 153 23.41 33.63 12.10
N ARG A 154 22.60 33.71 13.16
CA ARG A 154 21.38 32.90 13.33
C ARG A 154 20.35 33.16 12.25
N ASP A 155 20.28 34.40 11.76
CA ASP A 155 19.44 34.83 10.63
C ASP A 155 19.77 34.08 9.34
N ARG A 156 21.07 33.91 9.05
CA ARG A 156 21.55 33.20 7.86
C ARG A 156 21.39 31.69 8.01
N ILE A 157 21.65 31.15 9.20
CA ILE A 157 21.38 29.73 9.52
C ILE A 157 19.89 29.42 9.37
N LEU A 158 19.01 30.30 9.87
CA LEU A 158 17.56 30.11 9.76
C LEU A 158 17.10 30.18 8.29
N SER A 159 17.66 31.10 7.51
CA SER A 159 17.40 31.19 6.07
C SER A 159 17.83 29.92 5.33
N TRP A 160 18.96 29.33 5.73
CA TRP A 160 19.44 28.06 5.20
C TRP A 160 18.50 26.91 5.57
N LEU A 161 18.06 26.87 6.83
CA LEU A 161 17.16 25.86 7.39
C LEU A 161 15.79 25.83 6.71
N HIS A 162 15.25 26.99 6.34
CA HIS A 162 13.96 27.10 5.62
C HIS A 162 13.93 26.35 4.29
N LEU A 163 15.09 26.08 3.68
CA LEU A 163 15.17 25.31 2.44
C LEU A 163 14.98 23.80 2.65
N TYR A 164 15.16 23.31 3.87
CA TYR A 164 15.22 21.87 4.17
C TYR A 164 14.25 21.48 5.30
N PRO A 165 13.01 21.07 4.96
CA PRO A 165 11.97 20.72 5.93
C PRO A 165 12.35 19.58 6.89
N SER A 166 13.09 18.57 6.43
CA SER A 166 13.52 17.45 7.29
C SER A 166 14.51 17.91 8.37
N VAL A 167 15.49 18.74 8.00
CA VAL A 167 16.44 19.34 8.96
C VAL A 167 15.70 20.27 9.93
N THR A 168 14.71 21.03 9.44
CA THR A 168 13.82 21.84 10.27
C THR A 168 13.12 20.99 11.35
N LEU A 169 12.52 19.85 10.97
CA LEU A 169 11.87 18.93 11.92
C LEU A 169 12.86 18.37 12.95
N TRP A 170 14.10 18.08 12.54
CA TRP A 170 15.16 17.64 13.46
C TRP A 170 15.49 18.71 14.50
N VAL A 171 15.67 19.98 14.09
CA VAL A 171 15.92 21.09 15.03
C VAL A 171 14.76 21.24 16.00
N ARG A 172 13.52 21.21 15.51
CA ARG A 172 12.30 21.27 16.34
C ARG A 172 12.29 20.21 17.42
N GLN A 173 12.70 18.99 17.11
CA GLN A 173 12.79 17.90 18.09
C GLN A 173 13.85 18.20 19.16
N LYS A 174 15.02 18.72 18.77
CA LYS A 174 16.12 19.06 19.70
C LYS A 174 15.77 20.22 20.65
N VAL A 175 15.00 21.20 20.19
CA VAL A 175 14.59 22.36 21.01
C VAL A 175 13.29 22.12 21.79
N GLY A 176 12.77 20.89 21.81
CA GLY A 176 11.55 20.54 22.56
C GLY A 176 10.26 21.12 21.98
N LYS A 177 10.23 21.42 20.67
CA LYS A 177 9.07 21.92 19.93
C LYS A 177 8.64 20.98 18.79
N PRO A 178 8.49 19.66 19.03
CA PRO A 178 8.16 18.71 17.97
C PRO A 178 6.83 19.08 17.31
N LEU A 179 6.73 18.79 16.02
CA LEU A 179 5.49 18.94 15.27
C LEU A 179 4.64 17.67 15.47
N SER A 180 3.34 17.81 15.77
CA SER A 180 2.51 16.67 16.19
C SER A 180 2.47 15.58 15.11
N GLY A 181 2.95 14.39 15.46
CA GLY A 181 3.00 13.21 14.59
C GLY A 181 4.06 13.23 13.48
N TRP A 182 4.71 14.36 13.22
CA TRP A 182 5.76 14.50 12.20
C TRP A 182 7.15 14.32 12.79
N LYS A 183 7.96 13.47 12.16
CA LYS A 183 9.30 13.12 12.59
C LYS A 183 10.29 13.28 11.42
N PRO A 184 11.54 13.69 11.67
CA PRO A 184 12.61 13.55 10.68
C PRO A 184 12.95 12.07 10.47
N PHE A 185 13.90 11.78 9.58
CA PHE A 185 14.50 10.45 9.53
C PHE A 185 15.08 10.03 10.89
N GLY A 186 14.87 8.76 11.25
CA GLY A 186 15.34 8.15 12.48
C GLY A 186 14.81 6.73 12.63
N ARG A 187 14.84 6.20 13.87
CA ARG A 187 14.26 4.89 14.19
C ARG A 187 12.73 4.99 14.23
N TRP A 188 12.07 4.59 13.15
CA TRP A 188 10.60 4.58 13.05
C TRP A 188 10.01 3.25 13.52
N ALA A 189 10.75 2.15 13.35
CA ALA A 189 10.36 0.85 13.88
C ALA A 189 10.35 0.85 15.42
N ALA A 190 9.44 0.07 16.02
CA ALA A 190 9.24 -0.02 17.47
C ALA A 190 10.34 -0.84 18.19
N THR A 191 11.60 -0.63 17.83
CA THR A 191 12.75 -1.22 18.50
C THR A 191 13.09 -0.42 19.75
N PRO A 192 13.19 -1.06 20.94
CA PRO A 192 13.64 -0.37 22.14
C PRO A 192 15.01 0.30 21.94
N ILE A 193 15.16 1.54 22.39
CA ILE A 193 16.37 2.37 22.16
C ILE A 193 17.65 1.67 22.63
N ALA A 194 17.57 0.90 23.73
CA ALA A 194 18.69 0.19 24.33
C ALA A 194 19.13 -1.08 23.57
N LEU A 195 18.37 -1.51 22.56
CA LEU A 195 18.66 -2.73 21.80
C LEU A 195 19.18 -2.39 20.39
N GLU A 196 19.89 -3.35 19.81
CA GLU A 196 20.34 -3.30 18.42
C GLU A 196 19.14 -3.24 17.47
N ASP A 197 19.20 -2.34 16.48
CA ASP A 197 18.18 -2.13 15.47
C ASP A 197 18.64 -2.59 14.07
N ASP A 198 19.71 -3.38 14.03
CA ASP A 198 20.29 -3.90 12.79
C ASP A 198 19.26 -4.67 11.98
N PHE A 199 19.26 -4.40 10.69
CA PHE A 199 18.33 -5.03 9.77
C PHE A 199 18.71 -6.49 9.54
N ILE A 200 17.76 -7.39 9.77
CA ILE A 200 17.95 -8.84 9.56
C ILE A 200 17.64 -9.15 8.11
N THR A 201 18.53 -9.91 7.46
CA THR A 201 18.38 -10.32 6.06
C THR A 201 18.62 -11.82 5.93
N ASP A 202 17.92 -12.43 4.97
CA ASP A 202 18.08 -13.80 4.54
C ASP A 202 17.76 -13.92 3.03
N ASP A 203 17.89 -15.13 2.49
CA ASP A 203 17.57 -15.43 1.09
C ASP A 203 16.07 -15.76 0.89
N HIS A 204 15.23 -15.57 1.91
CA HIS A 204 13.80 -15.85 1.81
C HIS A 204 13.12 -14.79 0.94
N ARG A 205 12.35 -15.24 -0.05
CA ARG A 205 11.74 -14.37 -1.06
C ARG A 205 10.33 -13.97 -0.63
N CYS A 206 10.22 -12.91 0.17
CA CYS A 206 8.95 -12.43 0.72
C CYS A 206 8.51 -11.05 0.19
N VAL A 207 9.21 -10.47 -0.78
CA VAL A 207 8.81 -9.19 -1.38
C VAL A 207 8.32 -9.43 -2.79
N SER A 208 7.15 -8.90 -3.16
CA SER A 208 6.65 -8.96 -4.54
C SER A 208 6.36 -7.56 -5.06
N ASP A 209 6.56 -7.40 -6.37
CA ASP A 209 6.39 -6.14 -7.08
C ASP A 209 5.30 -6.32 -8.13
N SER A 210 4.19 -5.60 -7.98
CA SER A 210 3.05 -5.72 -8.89
C SER A 210 3.37 -5.35 -10.34
N SER A 211 4.44 -4.56 -10.57
CA SER A 211 4.88 -4.16 -11.91
C SER A 211 5.68 -5.23 -12.67
N LEU A 212 6.20 -6.24 -11.97
CA LEU A 212 7.04 -7.30 -12.56
C LEU A 212 6.26 -8.58 -12.91
N GLY A 213 4.95 -8.62 -12.63
CA GLY A 213 4.10 -9.79 -12.81
C GLY A 213 4.26 -10.86 -11.72
N ASN A 214 3.25 -11.71 -11.55
CA ASN A 214 3.08 -12.65 -10.41
C ASN A 214 4.13 -13.78 -10.28
N GLN A 215 5.27 -13.76 -11.00
CA GLN A 215 6.25 -14.86 -10.99
C GLN A 215 7.61 -14.52 -10.35
N ASN A 216 7.85 -13.29 -9.90
CA ASN A 216 9.14 -12.92 -9.32
C ASN A 216 8.98 -12.40 -7.89
N SER A 217 8.93 -13.32 -6.93
CA SER A 217 9.22 -12.96 -5.54
C SER A 217 10.71 -12.58 -5.42
N LEU A 218 11.00 -11.59 -4.61
CA LEU A 218 12.30 -10.99 -4.37
C LEU A 218 12.69 -11.23 -2.92
N THR A 219 13.99 -11.35 -2.66
CA THR A 219 14.51 -11.25 -1.29
C THR A 219 14.28 -9.85 -0.73
N VAL A 220 14.40 -9.68 0.59
CA VAL A 220 14.22 -8.36 1.21
C VAL A 220 15.24 -7.34 0.67
N LEU A 221 16.50 -7.75 0.44
CA LEU A 221 17.54 -6.89 -0.13
C LEU A 221 17.27 -6.51 -1.59
N GLU A 222 16.84 -7.47 -2.42
CA GLU A 222 16.40 -7.21 -3.79
C GLU A 222 15.21 -6.26 -3.80
N GLY A 223 14.26 -6.44 -2.89
CA GLY A 223 13.11 -5.56 -2.68
C GLY A 223 13.52 -4.14 -2.29
N ILE A 224 14.45 -3.98 -1.34
CA ILE A 224 15.00 -2.67 -0.96
C ILE A 224 15.58 -1.97 -2.18
N LYS A 225 16.41 -2.67 -2.96
CA LYS A 225 16.99 -2.12 -4.19
C LYS A 225 15.91 -1.68 -5.18
N ALA A 226 14.91 -2.53 -5.44
CA ALA A 226 13.81 -2.22 -6.34
C ALA A 226 13.04 -0.97 -5.90
N VAL A 227 12.77 -0.82 -4.60
CA VAL A 227 12.08 0.37 -4.06
C VAL A 227 12.94 1.62 -4.13
N ARG A 228 14.24 1.52 -3.83
CA ARG A 228 15.20 2.62 -3.98
C ARG A 228 15.24 3.11 -5.42
N ASP A 229 15.36 2.20 -6.39
CA ASP A 229 15.40 2.53 -7.82
C ASP A 229 14.13 3.26 -8.27
N LYS A 230 12.96 2.80 -7.81
CA LYS A 230 11.67 3.46 -8.08
C LYS A 230 11.59 4.86 -7.48
N LEU A 231 12.02 5.01 -6.22
CA LEU A 231 11.99 6.29 -5.51
C LEU A 231 13.07 7.28 -5.96
N ARG A 232 14.00 6.89 -6.83
CA ARG A 232 14.95 7.83 -7.45
C ARG A 232 14.33 8.66 -8.55
N GLY A 233 13.25 8.18 -9.18
CA GLY A 233 12.49 8.96 -10.15
C GLY A 233 11.97 10.28 -9.57
N ASN A 234 11.84 11.30 -10.41
CA ASN A 234 11.14 12.52 -10.01
C ASN A 234 9.65 12.20 -9.83
N ASN A 235 9.04 12.74 -8.77
CA ASN A 235 7.63 12.58 -8.44
C ASN A 235 7.21 11.10 -8.31
N SER A 236 8.13 10.25 -7.86
CA SER A 236 7.89 8.83 -7.65
C SER A 236 6.93 8.59 -6.49
N ILE A 237 5.96 7.70 -6.71
CA ILE A 237 4.97 7.32 -5.71
C ILE A 237 4.96 5.80 -5.59
N VAL A 238 5.33 5.31 -4.42
CA VAL A 238 5.41 3.89 -4.10
C VAL A 238 4.52 3.59 -2.91
N ARG A 239 3.81 2.46 -2.95
CA ARG A 239 3.01 1.97 -1.83
C ARG A 239 3.51 0.62 -1.36
N ILE A 240 3.73 0.47 -0.07
CA ILE A 240 4.07 -0.80 0.58
C ILE A 240 2.81 -1.37 1.23
N THR A 241 2.47 -2.61 0.89
CA THR A 241 1.33 -3.36 1.40
C THR A 241 1.80 -4.68 2.04
N GLY A 242 0.91 -5.35 2.77
CA GLY A 242 1.21 -6.62 3.44
C GLY A 242 0.51 -6.74 4.78
N VAL A 243 0.38 -7.94 5.32
CA VAL A 243 -0.36 -8.14 6.57
C VAL A 243 0.29 -7.41 7.75
N SER A 244 -0.49 -7.11 8.79
CA SER A 244 0.02 -6.43 9.98
C SER A 244 1.09 -7.30 10.67
N GLY A 245 2.27 -6.73 10.96
CA GLY A 245 3.36 -7.43 11.64
C GLY A 245 4.47 -8.03 10.76
N VAL A 246 4.43 -7.87 9.43
CA VAL A 246 5.49 -8.37 8.51
C VAL A 246 6.73 -7.48 8.38
N GLY A 247 6.82 -6.38 9.13
CA GLY A 247 8.01 -5.50 9.12
C GLY A 247 8.01 -4.34 8.13
N LYS A 248 6.87 -3.98 7.53
CA LYS A 248 6.75 -2.87 6.55
C LYS A 248 7.43 -1.56 6.98
N THR A 249 7.21 -1.10 8.22
CA THR A 249 7.83 0.12 8.76
C THR A 249 9.35 -0.01 8.87
N ARG A 250 9.86 -1.18 9.30
CA ARG A 250 11.30 -1.44 9.38
C ARG A 250 11.95 -1.51 8.00
N PHE A 251 11.25 -2.11 7.03
CA PHE A 251 11.64 -2.12 5.62
C PHE A 251 11.73 -0.69 5.06
N ALA A 252 10.73 0.16 5.33
CA ALA A 252 10.75 1.56 4.89
C ALA A 252 11.92 2.35 5.52
N GLN A 253 12.21 2.13 6.81
CA GLN A 253 13.39 2.71 7.47
C GLN A 253 14.69 2.28 6.80
N ALA A 254 14.82 0.99 6.45
CA ALA A 254 16.01 0.43 5.81
C ALA A 254 16.33 1.04 4.44
N LEU A 255 15.35 1.64 3.76
CA LEU A 255 15.59 2.31 2.48
C LEU A 255 16.60 3.46 2.57
N PHE A 256 16.77 4.05 3.75
CA PHE A 256 17.60 5.24 4.00
C PHE A 256 18.87 4.96 4.81
N GLU A 257 19.06 3.73 5.29
CA GLU A 257 20.20 3.36 6.14
C GLU A 257 21.43 2.97 5.30
N GLN A 258 22.59 3.56 5.63
CA GLN A 258 23.83 3.42 4.87
C GLN A 258 24.43 2.02 4.91
N GLU A 259 24.25 1.30 6.01
CA GLU A 259 24.82 -0.05 6.21
C GLU A 259 24.05 -1.16 5.49
N ILE A 260 22.96 -0.84 4.77
CA ILE A 260 22.06 -1.83 4.19
C ILE A 260 22.09 -1.75 2.67
N GLY A 261 22.64 -2.78 2.04
CA GLY A 261 22.74 -2.89 0.58
C GLY A 261 23.45 -1.70 -0.04
N ASP A 262 23.24 -1.50 -1.34
CA ASP A 262 23.91 -0.43 -2.08
C ASP A 262 23.01 0.80 -2.25
N GLU A 263 23.64 1.97 -2.34
CA GLU A 263 23.03 3.24 -2.78
C GLU A 263 21.72 3.63 -2.01
N PRO A 264 21.81 3.86 -0.69
CA PRO A 264 20.67 4.24 0.14
C PRO A 264 20.00 5.54 -0.32
N LEU A 265 18.70 5.66 -0.04
CA LEU A 265 18.00 6.92 -0.24
C LEU A 265 18.51 7.97 0.75
N PRO A 266 18.47 9.26 0.38
CA PRO A 266 18.99 10.30 1.25
C PRO A 266 18.08 10.53 2.46
N TYR A 267 18.67 10.51 3.66
CA TYR A 267 17.89 10.75 4.88
C TYR A 267 17.62 12.23 5.15
N THR A 268 18.46 13.13 4.64
CA THR A 268 18.42 14.58 4.94
C THR A 268 17.24 15.32 4.31
N ASN A 269 16.56 14.70 3.34
CA ASN A 269 15.32 15.23 2.76
C ASN A 269 14.09 14.36 3.09
N THR A 270 14.19 13.48 4.09
CA THR A 270 13.13 12.53 4.42
C THR A 270 12.35 12.94 5.66
N ILE A 271 11.02 12.92 5.56
CA ILE A 271 10.10 13.15 6.68
C ILE A 271 9.16 11.96 6.84
N TYR A 272 8.77 11.67 8.08
CA TYR A 272 7.92 10.54 8.43
C TYR A 272 6.71 11.00 9.24
N ALA A 273 5.56 10.37 9.00
CA ALA A 273 4.40 10.45 9.88
C ALA A 273 3.63 9.13 9.91
N ASP A 274 2.98 8.84 11.03
CA ASP A 274 2.03 7.72 11.15
C ASP A 274 0.61 8.28 11.17
N LEU A 275 -0.19 7.96 10.15
CA LEU A 275 -1.59 8.41 10.03
C LEU A 275 -2.53 7.75 11.04
N GLY A 276 -2.05 6.79 11.83
CA GLY A 276 -2.74 6.29 13.03
C GLY A 276 -2.65 7.22 14.24
N GLU A 277 -1.69 8.16 14.24
CA GLU A 277 -1.52 9.22 15.24
C GLU A 277 -2.25 10.52 14.84
N ASP A 278 -2.39 11.45 15.78
CA ASP A 278 -3.00 12.77 15.53
C ASP A 278 -1.96 13.71 14.90
N LEU A 279 -2.09 13.94 13.59
CA LEU A 279 -1.19 14.79 12.81
C LEU A 279 -1.62 16.26 12.84
N ALA A 280 -0.67 17.16 13.15
CA ALA A 280 -0.85 18.59 12.99
C ALA A 280 0.43 19.23 12.44
N PRO A 281 0.45 19.72 11.18
CA PRO A 281 -0.65 19.76 10.22
C PRO A 281 -1.03 18.36 9.70
N SER A 282 -2.17 18.23 9.04
CA SER A 282 -2.56 17.01 8.33
C SER A 282 -1.62 16.69 7.17
N ALA A 283 -1.65 15.45 6.66
CA ALA A 283 -0.80 15.04 5.53
C ALA A 283 -1.03 15.89 4.26
N SER A 284 -2.29 16.20 3.95
CA SER A 284 -2.65 17.06 2.80
C SER A 284 -2.09 18.47 2.95
N GLU A 285 -2.22 19.04 4.14
CA GLU A 285 -1.69 20.36 4.48
C GLU A 285 -0.16 20.41 4.40
N MET A 286 0.53 19.37 4.87
CA MET A 286 1.99 19.25 4.76
C MET A 286 2.42 19.20 3.29
N VAL A 287 1.74 18.38 2.46
CA VAL A 287 2.04 18.29 1.03
C VAL A 287 1.82 19.63 0.32
N ASP A 288 0.73 20.34 0.62
CA ASP A 288 0.46 21.66 0.05
C ASP A 288 1.57 22.67 0.42
N TYR A 289 2.05 22.64 1.66
CA TYR A 289 3.18 23.46 2.10
C TYR A 289 4.46 23.14 1.32
N LEU A 290 4.79 21.85 1.15
CA LEU A 290 5.99 21.44 0.42
C LEU A 290 5.91 21.81 -1.07
N ILE A 291 4.73 21.70 -1.69
CA ILE A 291 4.49 22.13 -3.08
C ILE A 291 4.68 23.64 -3.21
N ALA A 292 4.09 24.43 -2.30
CA ALA A 292 4.17 25.89 -2.33
C ALA A 292 5.62 26.41 -2.18
N ASN A 293 6.48 25.68 -1.47
CA ASN A 293 7.88 26.02 -1.26
C ASN A 293 8.84 25.31 -2.25
N ASN A 294 8.31 24.57 -3.24
CA ASN A 294 9.09 23.80 -4.21
C ASN A 294 10.17 22.91 -3.56
N SER A 295 9.83 22.29 -2.43
CA SER A 295 10.76 21.48 -1.65
C SER A 295 11.11 20.16 -2.36
N ASP A 296 12.37 19.73 -2.23
CA ASP A 296 12.81 18.38 -2.59
C ASP A 296 12.73 17.52 -1.33
N THR A 297 11.66 16.73 -1.20
CA THR A 297 11.33 16.00 0.04
C THR A 297 10.77 14.62 -0.26
N CYS A 298 11.27 13.60 0.44
CA CYS A 298 10.67 12.27 0.50
C CYS A 298 9.76 12.16 1.72
N ILE A 299 8.47 11.89 1.49
CA ILE A 299 7.45 11.76 2.54
C ILE A 299 7.14 10.29 2.73
N VAL A 300 7.35 9.79 3.94
CA VAL A 300 6.96 8.44 4.37
C VAL A 300 5.72 8.53 5.24
N LEU A 301 4.61 7.94 4.80
CA LEU A 301 3.34 7.92 5.54
C LEU A 301 2.99 6.49 5.94
N ASP A 302 3.18 6.17 7.22
CA ASP A 302 2.74 4.89 7.79
C ASP A 302 1.23 4.89 8.06
N ASN A 303 0.62 3.70 8.01
CA ASN A 303 -0.82 3.49 8.16
C ASN A 303 -1.70 4.36 7.26
N CYS A 304 -1.27 4.59 6.01
CA CYS A 304 -1.90 5.50 5.05
C CYS A 304 -3.07 4.86 4.27
N PRO A 305 -4.34 5.26 4.56
CA PRO A 305 -5.51 4.74 3.88
C PRO A 305 -5.52 4.98 2.36
N PRO A 306 -6.25 4.19 1.55
CA PRO A 306 -6.17 4.28 0.09
C PRO A 306 -6.74 5.59 -0.45
N ASP A 307 -7.76 6.15 0.20
CA ASP A 307 -8.39 7.43 -0.14
C ASP A 307 -7.44 8.62 0.09
N ILE A 308 -6.72 8.61 1.21
CA ILE A 308 -5.68 9.63 1.50
C ILE A 308 -4.54 9.48 0.49
N HIS A 309 -4.05 8.26 0.26
CA HIS A 309 -3.00 7.99 -0.73
C HIS A 309 -3.36 8.52 -2.12
N ARG A 310 -4.55 8.18 -2.65
CA ARG A 310 -5.03 8.69 -3.95
C ARG A 310 -5.13 10.21 -3.99
N THR A 311 -5.56 10.82 -2.88
CA THR A 311 -5.69 12.28 -2.78
C THR A 311 -4.32 12.95 -2.88
N LEU A 312 -3.33 12.44 -2.13
CA LEU A 312 -1.96 12.97 -2.17
C LEU A 312 -1.28 12.69 -3.51
N GLN A 313 -1.51 11.50 -4.08
CA GLN A 313 -0.99 11.13 -5.40
C GLN A 313 -1.42 12.12 -6.47
N LYS A 314 -2.72 12.44 -6.54
CA LYS A 314 -3.25 13.42 -7.51
C LYS A 314 -2.64 14.80 -7.33
N ARG A 315 -2.45 15.25 -6.08
CA ARG A 315 -1.86 16.56 -5.78
C ARG A 315 -0.39 16.64 -6.21
N ILE A 316 0.39 15.61 -5.87
CA ILE A 316 1.82 15.54 -6.23
C ILE A 316 1.98 15.46 -7.76
N ALA A 317 1.20 14.61 -8.43
CA ALA A 317 1.24 14.45 -9.88
C ALA A 317 0.85 15.72 -10.65
N ALA A 318 -0.02 16.57 -10.08
CA ALA A 318 -0.40 17.87 -10.65
C ALA A 318 0.63 18.98 -10.40
N SER A 319 1.69 18.71 -9.63
CA SER A 319 2.70 19.70 -9.24
C SER A 319 4.05 19.46 -9.95
N ASN A 320 4.84 20.53 -10.06
CA ASN A 320 6.24 20.45 -10.52
C ASN A 320 7.25 20.31 -9.36
N ALA A 321 6.75 20.21 -8.12
CA ALA A 321 7.60 20.08 -6.94
C ALA A 321 8.24 18.69 -6.90
N LYS A 322 9.48 18.59 -6.42
CA LYS A 322 10.24 17.33 -6.35
C LYS A 322 9.86 16.53 -5.10
N ILE A 323 8.60 16.13 -5.00
CA ILE A 323 8.08 15.40 -3.84
C ILE A 323 7.97 13.93 -4.18
N LYS A 324 8.54 13.08 -3.32
CA LYS A 324 8.43 11.62 -3.40
C LYS A 324 7.51 11.14 -2.30
N LEU A 325 6.62 10.20 -2.60
CA LEU A 325 5.68 9.64 -1.62
C LEU A 325 5.91 8.14 -1.47
N LEU A 326 6.18 7.72 -0.24
CA LEU A 326 6.17 6.32 0.18
C LEU A 326 5.03 6.14 1.19
N SER A 327 3.94 5.49 0.79
CA SER A 327 2.85 5.16 1.71
C SER A 327 2.94 3.71 2.15
N ILE A 328 2.54 3.43 3.40
CA ILE A 328 2.51 2.08 3.97
C ILE A 328 1.09 1.81 4.45
N GLU A 329 0.53 0.68 4.05
CA GLU A 329 -0.75 0.21 4.56
C GLU A 329 -0.69 -1.30 4.84
N TYR A 330 -1.49 -1.77 5.80
CA TYR A 330 -1.78 -3.19 5.87
C TYR A 330 -2.80 -3.56 4.79
N ASP A 331 -2.72 -4.78 4.28
CA ASP A 331 -3.56 -5.24 3.19
C ASP A 331 -5.07 -5.05 3.49
N ILE A 332 -5.68 -4.04 2.85
CA ILE A 332 -7.12 -3.85 2.73
C ILE A 332 -7.37 -3.88 1.22
N SER A 333 -7.43 -5.08 0.68
CA SER A 333 -7.68 -5.38 -0.71
C SER A 333 -9.13 -5.06 -1.09
N THR A 334 -9.48 -3.77 -1.16
CA THR A 334 -10.82 -3.34 -1.60
C THR A 334 -10.83 -2.21 -2.60
N ASP A 335 -9.69 -1.86 -3.20
CA ASP A 335 -9.63 -0.67 -4.01
C ASP A 335 -8.97 -0.89 -5.38
N LYS A 336 -9.59 -0.28 -6.40
CA LYS A 336 -9.23 -0.32 -7.84
C LYS A 336 -7.71 -0.36 -8.06
N PRO A 337 -7.21 -1.02 -9.13
CA PRO A 337 -5.78 -1.05 -9.44
C PRO A 337 -5.22 0.35 -9.34
N GLU A 338 -4.35 0.56 -8.37
CA GLU A 338 -3.73 1.86 -8.17
C GLU A 338 -2.84 2.12 -9.39
N GLU A 339 -2.87 3.33 -9.93
CA GLU A 339 -1.90 3.77 -10.93
C GLU A 339 -0.47 3.90 -10.33
N THR A 340 -0.30 3.56 -9.06
CA THR A 340 0.96 3.60 -8.32
C THR A 340 1.65 2.25 -8.27
N GLN A 341 2.97 2.29 -8.12
CA GLN A 341 3.79 1.09 -8.00
C GLN A 341 3.59 0.47 -6.61
N VAL A 342 3.04 -0.75 -6.56
CA VAL A 342 2.73 -1.44 -5.30
C VAL A 342 3.78 -2.51 -5.03
N ILE A 343 4.31 -2.49 -3.82
CA ILE A 343 5.22 -3.48 -3.26
C ILE A 343 4.47 -4.21 -2.18
N HIS A 344 4.39 -5.53 -2.26
CA HIS A 344 3.74 -6.35 -1.25
C HIS A 344 4.79 -7.13 -0.46
N ILE A 345 4.69 -7.07 0.86
CA ILE A 345 5.58 -7.77 1.78
C ILE A 345 4.79 -8.90 2.45
N GLU A 346 5.23 -10.11 2.20
CA GLU A 346 4.77 -11.34 2.83
C GLU A 346 5.52 -11.58 4.16
N PRO A 347 5.03 -12.49 5.03
CA PRO A 347 5.73 -12.86 6.25
C PRO A 347 7.19 -13.27 6.00
N ALA A 348 8.07 -12.94 6.95
CA ALA A 348 9.48 -13.31 6.86
C ALA A 348 9.69 -14.81 7.12
N SER A 349 10.89 -15.33 6.87
CA SER A 349 11.20 -16.71 7.25
C SER A 349 11.12 -16.92 8.77
N GLU A 350 10.86 -18.16 9.17
CA GLU A 350 10.91 -18.57 10.57
C GLU A 350 12.31 -18.32 11.18
N ASP A 351 13.38 -18.52 10.40
CA ASP A 351 14.75 -18.26 10.83
C ASP A 351 14.98 -16.78 11.16
N THR A 352 14.51 -15.88 10.29
CA THR A 352 14.58 -14.42 10.52
C THR A 352 13.80 -14.02 11.77
N VAL A 353 12.59 -14.56 11.96
CA VAL A 353 11.78 -14.28 13.17
C VAL A 353 12.46 -14.85 14.42
N SER A 354 13.01 -16.06 14.36
CA SER A 354 13.72 -16.66 15.49
C SER A 354 14.98 -15.87 15.86
N LEU A 355 15.72 -15.33 14.88
CA LEU A 355 16.86 -14.45 15.13
C LEU A 355 16.42 -13.12 15.76
N LEU A 356 15.31 -12.54 15.28
CA LEU A 356 14.70 -11.35 15.90
C LEU A 356 14.36 -11.62 17.37
N LEU A 357 13.75 -12.76 17.68
CA LEU A 357 13.42 -13.14 19.05
C LEU A 357 14.66 -13.28 19.93
N GLN A 358 15.72 -13.91 19.45
CA GLN A 358 16.98 -14.03 20.20
C GLN A 358 17.59 -12.66 20.53
N ARG A 359 17.54 -11.71 19.59
CA ARG A 359 18.01 -10.34 19.81
C ARG A 359 17.14 -9.56 20.80
N ARG A 360 15.82 -9.73 20.72
CA ARG A 360 14.85 -9.00 21.57
C ARG A 360 14.69 -9.61 22.96
N PHE A 361 14.86 -10.92 23.08
CA PHE A 361 14.75 -11.68 24.31
C PHE A 361 15.99 -12.59 24.51
N PRO A 362 17.18 -12.04 24.84
CA PRO A 362 18.42 -12.82 24.95
C PRO A 362 18.40 -13.94 26.00
N LYS A 363 17.43 -13.89 26.92
CA LYS A 363 17.24 -14.91 27.96
C LYS A 363 16.40 -16.09 27.49
N LEU A 364 15.71 -15.99 26.36
CA LEU A 364 14.90 -17.06 25.80
C LEU A 364 15.80 -18.04 25.04
N ASN A 365 15.65 -19.34 25.30
CA ASN A 365 16.45 -20.34 24.61
C ASN A 365 16.06 -20.47 23.13
N LYS A 366 17.00 -20.90 22.29
CA LYS A 366 16.83 -21.04 20.83
C LYS A 366 15.62 -21.93 20.46
N THR A 367 15.40 -23.02 21.18
CA THR A 367 14.29 -23.96 20.92
C THR A 367 12.92 -23.29 21.08
N ASN A 368 12.74 -22.46 22.11
CA ASN A 368 11.53 -21.67 22.27
C ASN A 368 11.40 -20.60 21.20
N CYS A 369 12.50 -19.93 20.81
CA CYS A 369 12.47 -18.96 19.71
C CYS A 369 12.01 -19.61 18.40
N ASP A 370 12.52 -20.80 18.09
CA ASP A 370 12.14 -21.55 16.88
C ASP A 370 10.67 -21.97 16.92
N LYS A 371 10.19 -22.49 18.07
CA LYS A 371 8.78 -22.89 18.22
C LYS A 371 7.81 -21.71 18.10
N ILE A 372 8.18 -20.55 18.65
CA ILE A 372 7.39 -19.32 18.53
C ILE A 372 7.39 -18.82 17.08
N ALA A 373 8.53 -18.88 16.39
CA ALA A 373 8.65 -18.46 15.00
C ALA A 373 7.79 -19.32 14.07
N GLU A 374 7.85 -20.65 14.22
CA GLU A 374 7.00 -21.63 13.53
C GLU A 374 5.51 -21.30 13.73
N PHE A 375 5.07 -21.18 14.99
CA PHE A 375 3.68 -20.86 15.32
C PHE A 375 3.22 -19.52 14.72
N SER A 376 4.13 -18.54 14.67
CA SER A 376 3.82 -17.20 14.16
C SER A 376 3.80 -17.13 12.64
N GLY A 377 4.25 -18.18 11.94
CA GLY A 377 4.28 -18.26 10.47
C GLY A 377 4.95 -17.05 9.83
N GLY A 378 6.09 -16.60 10.38
CA GLY A 378 6.81 -15.42 9.88
C GLY A 378 6.28 -14.05 10.34
N ASN A 379 5.23 -13.99 11.16
CA ASN A 379 4.68 -12.73 11.67
C ASN A 379 5.41 -12.26 12.94
N ALA A 380 6.29 -11.27 12.79
CA ALA A 380 7.09 -10.74 13.89
C ALA A 380 6.25 -10.17 15.04
N ARG A 381 5.08 -9.58 14.76
CA ARG A 381 4.20 -9.02 15.80
C ARG A 381 3.61 -10.12 16.70
N VAL A 382 3.14 -11.22 16.11
CA VAL A 382 2.66 -12.39 16.89
C VAL A 382 3.80 -13.01 17.68
N ALA A 383 4.96 -13.18 17.05
CA ALA A 383 6.12 -13.78 17.69
C ALA A 383 6.58 -12.99 18.92
N LEU A 384 6.73 -11.67 18.78
CA LEU A 384 7.12 -10.80 19.89
C LEU A 384 6.06 -10.80 21.01
N ALA A 385 4.78 -10.78 20.66
CA ALA A 385 3.69 -10.81 21.63
C ALA A 385 3.66 -12.12 22.43
N LEU A 386 3.92 -13.26 21.78
CA LEU A 386 4.00 -14.56 22.46
C LEU A 386 5.25 -14.67 23.31
N ALA A 387 6.41 -14.25 22.80
CA ALA A 387 7.69 -14.30 23.53
C ALA A 387 7.66 -13.49 24.83
N ASP A 388 6.96 -12.35 24.84
CA ASP A 388 6.79 -11.52 26.04
C ASP A 388 6.00 -12.23 27.17
N GLN A 389 5.22 -13.27 26.84
CA GLN A 389 4.46 -14.05 27.82
C GLN A 389 5.18 -15.30 28.33
N VAL A 390 6.37 -15.63 27.83
CA VAL A 390 7.07 -16.89 28.11
C VAL A 390 8.09 -16.72 29.23
N ASP A 391 8.12 -17.68 30.16
CA ASP A 391 9.13 -17.72 31.22
C ASP A 391 10.48 -18.27 30.73
N ILE A 392 11.58 -17.78 31.30
CA ILE A 392 12.96 -18.14 30.91
C ILE A 392 13.22 -19.65 30.99
N ASN A 393 12.62 -20.33 31.97
CA ASN A 393 12.83 -21.76 32.23
C ASN A 393 11.74 -22.65 31.62
N GLU A 394 10.80 -22.07 30.88
CA GLU A 394 9.68 -22.80 30.32
C GLU A 394 10.05 -23.51 29.02
N ASN A 395 9.46 -24.67 28.75
CA ASN A 395 9.69 -25.41 27.51
C ASN A 395 8.41 -25.41 26.66
N LEU A 396 8.47 -24.79 25.48
CA LEU A 396 7.33 -24.66 24.57
C LEU A 396 7.24 -25.80 23.56
N SER A 397 8.28 -26.64 23.42
CA SER A 397 8.37 -27.65 22.36
C SER A 397 7.23 -28.69 22.37
N GLN A 398 6.61 -28.92 23.53
CA GLN A 398 5.53 -29.88 23.70
C GLN A 398 4.13 -29.28 23.56
N LEU A 399 4.03 -27.95 23.39
CA LEU A 399 2.74 -27.27 23.32
C LEU A 399 2.17 -27.34 21.91
N SER A 400 0.87 -27.56 21.84
CA SER A 400 0.08 -27.40 20.64
C SER A 400 -0.11 -25.94 20.25
N ASP A 401 -0.43 -25.69 18.98
CA ASP A 401 -0.76 -24.33 18.48
C ASP A 401 -1.95 -23.71 19.22
N GLU A 402 -2.87 -24.53 19.74
CA GLU A 402 -3.99 -24.04 20.55
C GLU A 402 -3.54 -23.55 21.92
N GLU A 403 -2.57 -24.22 22.55
CA GLU A 403 -1.98 -23.79 23.82
C GLU A 403 -1.09 -22.56 23.64
N LEU A 404 -0.31 -22.50 22.56
CA LEU A 404 0.47 -21.31 22.20
C LEU A 404 -0.43 -20.11 21.91
N PHE A 405 -1.55 -20.32 21.22
CA PHE A 405 -2.54 -19.28 20.99
C PHE A 405 -3.15 -18.74 22.29
N LYS A 406 -3.58 -19.62 23.21
CA LYS A 406 -4.16 -19.20 24.50
C LYS A 406 -3.18 -18.40 25.36
N ARG A 407 -1.88 -18.69 25.27
CA ARG A 407 -0.82 -17.96 26.01
C ARG A 407 -0.75 -16.48 25.69
N LEU A 408 -1.12 -16.07 24.47
CA LEU A 408 -1.22 -14.64 24.10
C LEU A 408 -2.13 -13.86 25.07
N PHE A 409 -3.06 -14.55 25.72
CA PHE A 409 -4.09 -13.99 26.61
C PHE A 409 -3.89 -14.36 28.09
N HIS A 410 -2.70 -14.80 28.50
CA HIS A 410 -2.38 -14.98 29.92
C HIS A 410 -2.11 -13.63 30.60
N GLN A 411 -2.68 -13.35 31.77
CA GLN A 411 -2.29 -12.20 32.60
C GLN A 411 -1.40 -12.64 33.76
N ARG A 412 -0.29 -11.94 33.99
CA ARG A 412 0.69 -12.26 35.04
C ARG A 412 1.10 -13.74 35.03
N LYS A 413 1.19 -14.34 33.83
CA LYS A 413 1.61 -15.74 33.63
C LYS A 413 0.62 -16.77 34.18
N GLN A 414 -0.64 -16.39 34.39
CA GLN A 414 -1.77 -17.28 34.66
C GLN A 414 -2.86 -17.13 33.59
N VAL A 415 -3.66 -18.17 33.41
CA VAL A 415 -4.82 -18.14 32.49
C VAL A 415 -5.81 -17.09 32.98
N ASP A 416 -6.06 -16.06 32.18
CA ASP A 416 -7.13 -15.10 32.42
C ASP A 416 -8.25 -15.34 31.41
N VAL A 417 -9.21 -16.17 31.82
CA VAL A 417 -10.37 -16.53 30.98
C VAL A 417 -11.14 -15.27 30.56
N SER A 418 -11.27 -14.29 31.46
CA SER A 418 -11.97 -13.04 31.19
C SER A 418 -11.26 -12.20 30.12
N PHE A 419 -9.91 -12.23 30.08
CA PHE A 419 -9.15 -11.53 29.05
C PHE A 419 -9.33 -12.17 27.67
N LEU A 420 -9.30 -13.50 27.59
CA LEU A 420 -9.57 -14.21 26.34
C LEU A 420 -11.01 -13.96 25.84
N GLU A 421 -12.02 -14.09 26.70
CA GLU A 421 -13.42 -13.80 26.34
C GLU A 421 -13.62 -12.36 25.85
N SER A 422 -12.91 -11.41 26.46
CA SER A 422 -12.91 -10.02 25.99
C SER A 422 -12.25 -9.88 24.63
N ALA A 423 -11.14 -10.57 24.38
CA ALA A 423 -10.48 -10.55 23.07
C ALA A 423 -11.35 -11.21 21.97
N GLU A 424 -12.04 -12.31 22.29
CA GLU A 424 -13.05 -12.95 21.44
C GLU A 424 -14.18 -11.97 21.09
N THR A 425 -14.75 -11.31 22.10
CA THR A 425 -15.81 -10.29 21.94
C THR A 425 -15.36 -9.13 21.06
N LEU A 426 -14.19 -8.55 21.32
CA LEU A 426 -13.65 -7.42 20.55
C LEU A 426 -13.27 -7.81 19.11
N SER A 427 -13.13 -9.11 18.83
CA SER A 427 -12.81 -9.64 17.51
C SER A 427 -14.04 -10.02 16.68
N LEU A 428 -15.25 -10.02 17.27
CA LEU A 428 -16.52 -10.22 16.55
C LEU A 428 -16.66 -9.28 15.34
N ILE A 429 -16.01 -8.13 15.41
CA ILE A 429 -16.05 -7.06 14.42
C ILE A 429 -14.66 -6.80 13.85
N TYR A 430 -14.62 -6.16 12.69
CA TYR A 430 -13.37 -5.81 12.03
C TYR A 430 -12.61 -4.69 12.77
N SER A 431 -13.34 -3.66 13.19
CA SER A 431 -12.86 -2.55 14.03
C SER A 431 -13.98 -2.02 14.93
N PHE A 432 -13.64 -1.26 15.98
CA PHE A 432 -14.59 -0.54 16.84
C PHE A 432 -14.13 0.89 17.19
N ASP A 433 -15.10 1.77 17.44
CA ASP A 433 -14.88 3.10 18.02
C ASP A 433 -14.96 3.05 19.56
N ILE A 434 -14.06 3.79 20.23
CA ILE A 434 -14.07 4.00 21.68
C ILE A 434 -14.35 5.46 22.08
N SER A 435 -14.78 6.30 21.14
CA SER A 435 -15.15 7.69 21.40
C SER A 435 -16.34 7.79 22.35
N ASN A 436 -16.44 8.89 23.10
CA ASN A 436 -17.54 9.08 24.05
C ASN A 436 -18.92 9.21 23.37
N GLU A 437 -18.95 9.62 22.10
CA GLU A 437 -20.17 9.84 21.33
C GLU A 437 -20.67 8.54 20.67
N ASN A 438 -19.76 7.69 20.19
CA ASN A 438 -20.07 6.44 19.48
C ASN A 438 -19.37 5.23 20.13
N ASN A 439 -19.51 5.06 21.45
CA ASN A 439 -18.81 3.99 22.17
C ASN A 439 -19.38 2.60 21.86
N GLU A 440 -18.83 1.94 20.84
CA GLU A 440 -19.26 0.61 20.39
C GLU A 440 -18.94 -0.50 21.43
N LEU A 441 -18.10 -0.23 22.44
CA LEU A 441 -17.83 -1.18 23.53
C LEU A 441 -19.08 -1.50 24.36
N LEU A 442 -20.04 -0.58 24.44
CA LEU A 442 -21.28 -0.83 25.18
C LEU A 442 -22.13 -1.91 24.47
N ALA A 443 -22.26 -1.82 23.15
CA ALA A 443 -22.98 -2.82 22.35
C ALA A 443 -22.27 -4.18 22.41
N LEU A 444 -20.94 -4.21 22.26
CA LEU A 444 -20.13 -5.43 22.39
C LEU A 444 -20.23 -6.06 23.79
N GLY A 445 -20.26 -5.24 24.83
CA GLY A 445 -20.48 -5.69 26.21
C GLY A 445 -21.86 -6.32 26.40
N ARG A 446 -22.90 -5.78 25.77
CA ARG A 446 -24.25 -6.38 25.80
C ARG A 446 -24.34 -7.70 25.05
N ILE A 447 -23.64 -7.84 23.92
CA ILE A 447 -23.58 -9.10 23.15
C ILE A 447 -22.95 -10.22 23.99
N SER A 448 -21.84 -9.92 24.67
CA SER A 448 -21.02 -10.90 25.39
C SER A 448 -21.39 -11.06 26.87
N GLY A 449 -22.16 -10.13 27.45
CA GLY A 449 -22.38 -10.03 28.88
C GLY A 449 -21.20 -9.45 29.68
N ILE A 450 -20.16 -8.94 29.02
CA ILE A 450 -18.98 -8.36 29.67
C ILE A 450 -19.18 -6.87 29.93
N GLU A 451 -18.81 -6.39 31.12
CA GLU A 451 -18.88 -4.96 31.45
C GLU A 451 -17.99 -4.12 30.50
N SER A 452 -18.53 -3.01 29.98
CA SER A 452 -17.81 -2.12 29.05
C SER A 452 -16.49 -1.58 29.63
N LYS A 453 -16.42 -1.36 30.95
CA LYS A 453 -15.19 -0.96 31.65
C LYS A 453 -14.11 -2.04 31.57
N THR A 454 -14.51 -3.30 31.65
CA THR A 454 -13.61 -4.46 31.50
C THR A 454 -13.11 -4.55 30.07
N LEU A 455 -14.00 -4.42 29.07
CA LEU A 455 -13.60 -4.37 27.66
C LEU A 455 -12.64 -3.20 27.37
N TYR A 456 -12.88 -2.02 27.94
CA TYR A 456 -11.99 -0.86 27.80
C TYR A 456 -10.60 -1.13 28.40
N ARG A 457 -10.53 -1.79 29.55
CA ARG A 457 -9.25 -2.19 30.18
C ARG A 457 -8.53 -3.23 29.33
N HIS A 458 -9.25 -4.23 28.84
CA HIS A 458 -8.68 -5.33 28.06
C HIS A 458 -8.25 -4.89 26.65
N GLN A 459 -8.97 -3.99 25.97
CA GLN A 459 -8.47 -3.44 24.70
C GLN A 459 -7.15 -2.66 24.89
N ALA A 460 -7.01 -1.94 26.02
CA ALA A 460 -5.77 -1.22 26.31
C ALA A 460 -4.61 -2.19 26.53
N GLU A 461 -4.88 -3.35 27.12
CA GLU A 461 -3.89 -4.41 27.30
C GLU A 461 -3.52 -5.09 25.96
N LEU A 462 -4.50 -5.35 25.07
CA LEU A 462 -4.22 -5.84 23.72
C LEU A 462 -3.33 -4.88 22.93
N LEU A 463 -3.51 -3.56 23.09
CA LEU A 463 -2.63 -2.55 22.49
C LEU A 463 -1.20 -2.62 23.04
N ARG A 464 -1.04 -2.75 24.37
CA ARG A 464 0.29 -2.88 25.01
C ARG A 464 1.03 -4.13 24.54
N ARG A 465 0.29 -5.21 24.27
CA ARG A 465 0.82 -6.48 23.74
C ARG A 465 1.01 -6.49 22.23
N HIS A 466 0.68 -5.38 21.55
CA HIS A 466 0.71 -5.28 20.08
C HIS A 466 -0.24 -6.28 19.36
N ILE A 467 -1.26 -6.81 20.04
CA ILE A 467 -2.32 -7.67 19.47
C ILE A 467 -3.57 -6.84 19.09
N ALA A 468 -3.52 -5.53 19.30
CA ALA A 468 -4.47 -4.57 18.75
C ALA A 468 -3.73 -3.38 18.15
N GLN A 469 -4.43 -2.63 17.30
CA GLN A 469 -3.96 -1.38 16.72
C GLN A 469 -4.93 -0.23 17.02
N LYS A 470 -4.38 0.98 17.10
CA LYS A 470 -5.09 2.25 17.24
C LYS A 470 -4.97 3.07 15.95
N ARG A 471 -6.07 3.68 15.51
CA ARG A 471 -6.10 4.75 14.49
C ARG A 471 -7.08 5.83 14.95
N GLY A 472 -6.58 6.93 15.51
CA GLY A 472 -7.44 7.91 16.21
C GLY A 472 -8.27 7.25 17.32
N ASN A 473 -9.60 7.36 17.24
CA ASN A 473 -10.53 6.68 18.17
C ASN A 473 -10.82 5.21 17.80
N TRP A 474 -10.43 4.76 16.61
CA TRP A 474 -10.67 3.39 16.16
C TRP A 474 -9.68 2.41 16.76
N ARG A 475 -10.16 1.20 17.04
CA ARG A 475 -9.40 0.05 17.51
C ARG A 475 -9.71 -1.16 16.64
N ALA A 476 -8.72 -2.04 16.45
CA ALA A 476 -8.91 -3.32 15.77
C ALA A 476 -7.96 -4.36 16.36
N VAL A 477 -8.45 -5.58 16.58
CA VAL A 477 -7.61 -6.72 16.99
C VAL A 477 -6.88 -7.25 15.76
N LEU A 478 -5.56 -7.30 15.82
CA LEU A 478 -4.67 -7.64 14.70
C LEU A 478 -3.45 -8.43 15.20
N PRO A 479 -2.87 -9.32 14.38
CA PRO A 479 -3.15 -9.55 12.95
C PRO A 479 -4.45 -10.34 12.67
N HIS A 480 -4.89 -10.37 11.40
CA HIS A 480 -6.12 -11.07 10.98
C HIS A 480 -6.12 -12.56 11.35
N ALA A 481 -4.98 -13.23 11.31
CA ALA A 481 -4.89 -14.63 11.75
C ALA A 481 -5.37 -14.82 13.20
N ILE A 482 -4.99 -13.91 14.11
CA ILE A 482 -5.42 -13.95 15.50
C ILE A 482 -6.88 -13.56 15.62
N SER A 483 -7.28 -12.43 15.03
CA SER A 483 -8.65 -11.94 15.20
C SER A 483 -9.70 -12.79 14.48
N ASN A 484 -9.37 -13.47 13.38
CA ASN A 484 -10.26 -14.44 12.73
C ASN A 484 -10.44 -15.70 13.60
N LYS A 485 -9.35 -16.19 14.24
CA LYS A 485 -9.43 -17.31 15.17
C LYS A 485 -10.25 -16.96 16.42
N LEU A 486 -10.05 -15.76 16.98
CA LEU A 486 -10.86 -15.24 18.09
C LEU A 486 -12.33 -15.09 17.71
N ALA A 487 -12.63 -14.51 16.54
CA ALA A 487 -14.01 -14.34 16.06
C ALA A 487 -14.73 -15.67 15.86
N ARG A 488 -14.06 -16.68 15.29
CA ARG A 488 -14.61 -18.03 15.14
C ARG A 488 -15.03 -18.61 16.49
N ARG A 489 -14.14 -18.56 17.48
CA ARG A 489 -14.43 -19.01 18.85
C ARG A 489 -15.59 -18.23 19.48
N ALA A 490 -15.66 -16.92 19.24
CA ALA A 490 -16.77 -16.11 19.71
C ALA A 490 -18.11 -16.55 19.11
N PHE A 491 -18.15 -16.88 17.82
CA PHE A 491 -19.36 -17.39 17.15
C PHE A 491 -19.75 -18.81 17.59
N GLU A 492 -18.79 -19.65 17.98
CA GLU A 492 -19.05 -20.96 18.60
C GLU A 492 -19.65 -20.84 20.01
N ASN A 493 -19.31 -19.78 20.74
CA ASN A 493 -19.67 -19.59 22.15
C ASN A 493 -20.90 -18.69 22.39
N LEU A 494 -21.34 -17.91 21.39
CA LEU A 494 -22.45 -16.96 21.51
C LEU A 494 -23.65 -17.40 20.68
N ALA A 495 -24.86 -17.20 21.23
CA ALA A 495 -26.07 -17.45 20.45
C ALA A 495 -26.25 -16.37 19.38
N ILE A 496 -26.61 -16.78 18.16
CA ILE A 496 -26.91 -15.86 17.04
C ILE A 496 -27.94 -14.79 17.44
N SER A 497 -28.95 -15.17 18.24
CA SER A 497 -29.97 -14.24 18.73
C SER A 497 -29.39 -13.14 19.64
N GLN A 498 -28.40 -13.45 20.48
CA GLN A 498 -27.72 -12.46 21.32
C GLN A 498 -26.94 -11.45 20.47
N ILE A 499 -26.23 -11.93 19.45
CA ILE A 499 -25.50 -11.09 18.50
C ILE A 499 -26.48 -10.17 17.75
N ASN A 500 -27.52 -10.74 17.15
CA ASN A 500 -28.46 -10.00 16.31
C ASN A 500 -29.31 -8.99 17.10
N THR A 501 -29.59 -9.25 18.39
CA THR A 501 -30.34 -8.33 19.25
C THR A 501 -29.67 -6.95 19.32
N GLU A 502 -28.34 -6.89 19.34
CA GLU A 502 -27.61 -5.62 19.32
C GLU A 502 -27.30 -5.16 17.89
N LEU A 503 -26.88 -6.06 16.98
CA LEU A 503 -26.49 -5.65 15.62
C LEU A 503 -27.65 -5.10 14.78
N PHE A 504 -28.89 -5.51 15.03
CA PHE A 504 -30.05 -5.05 14.26
C PHE A 504 -30.63 -3.70 14.72
N LYS A 505 -30.07 -3.10 15.77
CA LYS A 505 -30.49 -1.76 16.23
C LYS A 505 -30.00 -0.70 15.27
N GLU A 506 -30.82 0.30 14.98
CA GLU A 506 -30.49 1.40 14.05
C GLU A 506 -29.21 2.14 14.46
N GLU A 507 -29.00 2.37 15.76
CA GLU A 507 -27.79 3.02 16.27
C GLU A 507 -26.50 2.19 16.06
N ASN A 508 -26.63 0.90 15.72
CA ASN A 508 -25.53 -0.06 15.57
C ASN A 508 -25.30 -0.49 14.11
N GLU A 509 -25.89 0.17 13.10
CA GLU A 509 -25.71 -0.18 11.67
C GLU A 509 -24.24 -0.28 11.26
N ARG A 510 -23.38 0.60 11.79
CA ARG A 510 -21.94 0.56 11.53
C ARG A 510 -21.26 -0.65 12.16
N LEU A 511 -21.71 -1.07 13.35
CA LEU A 511 -21.24 -2.27 14.03
C LEU A 511 -21.64 -3.53 13.25
N LEU A 512 -22.87 -3.57 12.72
CA LEU A 512 -23.32 -4.62 11.79
C LEU A 512 -22.41 -4.70 10.57
N MET A 513 -22.08 -3.57 9.94
CA MET A 513 -21.15 -3.54 8.81
C MET A 513 -19.75 -4.02 9.17
N SER A 514 -19.25 -3.66 10.36
CA SER A 514 -17.95 -4.12 10.86
C SER A 514 -17.95 -5.63 11.15
N CYS A 515 -19.06 -6.17 11.67
CA CYS A 515 -19.28 -7.60 11.86
C CYS A 515 -19.35 -8.33 10.52
N ALA A 516 -20.12 -7.82 9.56
CA ALA A 516 -20.21 -8.38 8.21
C ALA A 516 -18.83 -8.46 7.55
N HIS A 517 -18.02 -7.40 7.69
CA HIS A 517 -16.65 -7.41 7.20
C HIS A 517 -15.81 -8.51 7.88
N ARG A 518 -15.92 -8.70 9.20
CA ARG A 518 -15.25 -9.83 9.90
C ARG A 518 -15.71 -11.19 9.36
N VAL A 519 -17.02 -11.38 9.20
CA VAL A 519 -17.64 -12.60 8.71
C VAL A 519 -17.15 -12.96 7.31
N SER A 520 -16.87 -11.97 6.45
CA SER A 520 -16.33 -12.20 5.10
C SER A 520 -15.00 -12.97 5.05
N TYR A 521 -14.24 -12.98 6.15
CA TYR A 521 -12.98 -13.74 6.28
C TYR A 521 -13.18 -15.18 6.79
N LEU A 522 -14.41 -15.57 7.10
CA LEU A 522 -14.75 -16.80 7.81
C LEU A 522 -15.68 -17.71 7.01
N HIS A 523 -15.56 -17.69 5.67
CA HIS A 523 -16.38 -18.51 4.75
C HIS A 523 -16.35 -20.02 5.04
N ASN A 524 -15.32 -20.54 5.74
CA ASN A 524 -15.20 -21.93 6.14
C ASN A 524 -15.74 -22.25 7.55
N SER A 525 -16.38 -21.31 8.26
CA SER A 525 -17.02 -21.55 9.56
C SER A 525 -18.53 -21.68 9.38
N LEU A 526 -19.09 -22.78 9.85
CA LEU A 526 -20.53 -23.05 9.80
C LEU A 526 -21.31 -22.05 10.65
N GLU A 527 -20.74 -21.63 11.77
CA GLU A 527 -21.31 -20.63 12.68
C GLU A 527 -21.37 -19.25 12.02
N ALA A 528 -20.32 -18.87 11.29
CA ALA A 528 -20.28 -17.63 10.53
C ALA A 528 -21.28 -17.65 9.35
N GLN A 529 -21.42 -18.79 8.66
CA GLN A 529 -22.44 -18.99 7.64
C GLN A 529 -23.85 -18.86 8.22
N ALA A 530 -24.15 -19.56 9.32
CA ALA A 530 -25.45 -19.48 9.99
C ALA A 530 -25.77 -18.07 10.48
N LEU A 531 -24.78 -17.34 11.00
CA LEU A 531 -24.94 -15.94 11.38
C LEU A 531 -25.28 -15.07 10.16
N ALA A 532 -24.54 -15.21 9.04
CA ALA A 532 -24.84 -14.49 7.81
C ALA A 532 -26.24 -14.81 7.25
N GLU A 533 -26.64 -16.09 7.25
CA GLU A 533 -27.97 -16.52 6.83
C GLU A 533 -29.08 -15.91 7.69
N SER A 534 -28.83 -15.70 8.99
CA SER A 534 -29.81 -15.06 9.88
C SER A 534 -30.09 -13.59 9.52
N TRP A 535 -29.16 -12.91 8.84
CA TRP A 535 -29.30 -11.49 8.48
C TRP A 535 -30.16 -11.28 7.23
N ILE A 536 -30.41 -12.35 6.48
CA ILE A 536 -31.21 -12.35 5.26
C ILE A 536 -32.56 -13.08 5.44
N GLN A 537 -32.95 -13.43 6.67
CA GLN A 537 -34.27 -13.98 6.97
C GLN A 537 -35.34 -12.88 6.97
N GLU A 538 -36.61 -13.27 6.87
CA GLU A 538 -37.73 -12.33 6.97
C GLU A 538 -37.66 -11.51 8.28
N GLY A 539 -37.78 -10.19 8.16
CA GLY A 539 -37.66 -9.26 9.28
C GLY A 539 -36.23 -8.85 9.64
N ALA A 540 -35.20 -9.44 9.03
CA ALA A 540 -33.80 -9.05 9.23
C ALA A 540 -33.37 -7.90 8.28
N PRO A 541 -32.32 -7.12 8.62
CA PRO A 541 -31.94 -5.91 7.87
C PRO A 541 -31.57 -6.15 6.41
N LEU A 542 -31.08 -7.36 6.06
CA LEU A 542 -30.61 -7.67 4.72
C LEU A 542 -31.60 -8.54 3.93
N TYR A 543 -32.84 -8.70 4.38
CA TYR A 543 -33.85 -9.51 3.69
C TYR A 543 -34.16 -9.02 2.28
N ASN A 544 -34.29 -7.70 2.07
CA ASN A 544 -34.76 -7.14 0.80
C ASN A 544 -33.70 -6.24 0.12
N PRO A 545 -33.01 -6.73 -0.93
CA PRO A 545 -32.02 -5.96 -1.67
C PRO A 545 -32.54 -4.65 -2.26
N ALA A 546 -33.82 -4.56 -2.59
CA ALA A 546 -34.41 -3.37 -3.21
C ALA A 546 -34.47 -2.15 -2.26
N THR A 547 -34.34 -2.36 -0.95
CA THR A 547 -34.46 -1.31 0.07
C THR A 547 -33.13 -0.99 0.76
N TYR A 548 -32.01 -1.52 0.26
CA TYR A 548 -30.71 -1.34 0.93
C TYR A 548 -30.26 0.12 0.95
N SER A 549 -29.91 0.57 2.15
CA SER A 549 -29.05 1.74 2.36
C SER A 549 -27.62 1.44 1.87
N PRO A 550 -26.74 2.45 1.71
CA PRO A 550 -25.34 2.22 1.38
C PRO A 550 -24.62 1.29 2.37
N ILE A 551 -25.01 1.30 3.65
CA ILE A 551 -24.46 0.43 4.69
C ILE A 551 -24.96 -1.00 4.47
N HIS A 552 -26.26 -1.22 4.33
CA HIS A 552 -26.84 -2.55 4.11
C HIS A 552 -26.29 -3.23 2.85
N LEU A 553 -26.11 -2.47 1.76
CA LEU A 553 -25.48 -2.98 0.54
C LEU A 553 -24.04 -3.43 0.77
N LYS A 554 -23.28 -2.69 1.57
CA LYS A 554 -21.91 -3.05 1.93
C LYS A 554 -21.88 -4.30 2.82
N CYS A 555 -22.78 -4.41 3.80
CA CYS A 555 -22.97 -5.63 4.59
C CYS A 555 -23.28 -6.84 3.71
N PHE A 556 -24.24 -6.69 2.79
CA PHE A 556 -24.63 -7.76 1.86
C PHE A 556 -23.47 -8.19 0.97
N SER A 557 -22.68 -7.23 0.48
CA SER A 557 -21.48 -7.52 -0.32
C SER A 557 -20.41 -8.30 0.45
N TYR A 558 -20.28 -8.07 1.77
CA TYR A 558 -19.35 -8.81 2.62
C TYR A 558 -19.80 -10.24 2.93
N ILE A 559 -21.12 -10.49 3.07
CA ILE A 559 -21.63 -11.82 3.39
C ILE A 559 -21.92 -12.68 2.15
N ALA A 560 -22.13 -12.08 0.98
CA ALA A 560 -22.30 -12.80 -0.28
C ALA A 560 -21.20 -13.85 -0.56
N PRO A 561 -19.90 -13.63 -0.28
CA PRO A 561 -18.88 -14.70 -0.40
C PRO A 561 -18.99 -15.84 0.62
N VAL A 562 -19.71 -15.62 1.71
CA VAL A 562 -19.93 -16.59 2.79
C VAL A 562 -21.16 -17.44 2.50
N ILE A 563 -22.21 -16.84 1.91
CA ILE A 563 -23.51 -17.47 1.62
C ILE A 563 -23.96 -17.22 0.16
N PRO A 564 -23.14 -17.58 -0.85
CA PRO A 564 -23.36 -17.17 -2.25
C PRO A 564 -24.68 -17.67 -2.83
N GLN A 565 -25.10 -18.90 -2.49
CA GLN A 565 -26.36 -19.47 -2.97
C GLN A 565 -27.59 -18.67 -2.48
N ALA A 566 -27.60 -18.27 -1.21
CA ALA A 566 -28.70 -17.52 -0.60
C ALA A 566 -28.69 -16.06 -1.06
N ALA A 567 -27.50 -15.46 -1.22
CA ALA A 567 -27.36 -14.13 -1.80
C ALA A 567 -27.93 -14.05 -3.23
N LEU A 568 -27.61 -15.04 -4.08
CA LEU A 568 -28.18 -15.14 -5.43
C LEU A 568 -29.70 -15.29 -5.40
N TYR A 569 -30.23 -16.10 -4.47
CA TYR A 569 -31.67 -16.27 -4.34
C TYR A 569 -32.38 -14.95 -4.04
N LEU A 570 -31.87 -14.14 -3.11
CA LEU A 570 -32.44 -12.82 -2.84
C LEU A 570 -32.35 -11.86 -4.04
N LEU A 571 -31.23 -11.86 -4.76
CA LEU A 571 -31.09 -11.04 -5.96
C LEU A 571 -32.06 -11.49 -7.06
N GLU A 572 -32.32 -12.79 -7.20
CA GLU A 572 -33.33 -13.32 -8.12
C GLU A 572 -34.74 -12.85 -7.76
N GLN A 573 -35.11 -12.87 -6.47
CA GLN A 573 -36.40 -12.35 -6.01
C GLN A 573 -36.50 -10.84 -6.25
N ALA A 574 -35.47 -10.06 -5.94
CA ALA A 574 -35.46 -8.61 -6.17
C ALA A 574 -35.60 -8.27 -7.67
N CYS A 575 -34.96 -9.06 -8.55
CA CYS A 575 -35.05 -8.91 -10.00
C CYS A 575 -36.39 -9.37 -10.62
N GLN A 576 -37.38 -9.78 -9.81
CA GLN A 576 -38.77 -9.90 -10.30
C GLN A 576 -39.40 -8.52 -10.52
N ASN A 577 -38.94 -7.50 -9.80
CA ASN A 577 -39.29 -6.12 -10.06
C ASN A 577 -38.32 -5.51 -11.08
N ALA A 578 -38.82 -5.12 -12.25
CA ALA A 578 -38.01 -4.54 -13.33
C ALA A 578 -37.26 -3.26 -12.91
N GLU A 579 -37.79 -2.47 -11.97
CA GLU A 579 -37.10 -1.27 -11.46
C GLU A 579 -35.82 -1.60 -10.69
N PHE A 580 -35.69 -2.81 -10.13
CA PHE A 580 -34.48 -3.21 -9.41
C PHE A 580 -33.27 -3.34 -10.36
N ALA A 581 -33.49 -3.89 -11.55
CA ALA A 581 -32.49 -4.04 -12.61
C ALA A 581 -32.47 -2.84 -13.58
N SER A 582 -33.06 -1.70 -13.19
CA SER A 582 -33.08 -0.46 -13.96
C SER A 582 -31.99 0.50 -13.50
N ARG A 583 -31.47 1.32 -14.42
CA ARG A 583 -30.53 2.42 -14.11
C ARG A 583 -31.07 3.44 -13.09
N ASN A 584 -32.38 3.44 -12.81
CA ASN A 584 -32.99 4.23 -11.74
C ASN A 584 -32.59 3.76 -10.33
N ASN A 585 -32.16 2.50 -10.18
CA ASN A 585 -31.69 1.98 -8.92
C ASN A 585 -30.35 2.64 -8.53
N PRO A 586 -30.27 3.37 -7.39
CA PRO A 586 -29.03 4.04 -6.98
C PRO A 586 -27.88 3.06 -6.72
N ASN A 587 -28.20 1.79 -6.44
CA ASN A 587 -27.24 0.73 -6.14
C ASN A 587 -26.94 -0.17 -7.36
N PHE A 588 -27.41 0.20 -8.55
CA PHE A 588 -27.32 -0.60 -9.77
C PHE A 588 -25.89 -1.12 -10.05
N ASN A 589 -24.90 -0.23 -10.05
CA ASN A 589 -23.54 -0.58 -10.42
C ASN A 589 -22.88 -1.52 -9.39
N GLN A 590 -23.24 -1.37 -8.12
CA GLN A 590 -22.74 -2.20 -7.03
C GLN A 590 -23.33 -3.62 -7.12
N PHE A 591 -24.61 -3.76 -7.44
CA PHE A 591 -25.22 -5.08 -7.69
C PHE A 591 -24.61 -5.76 -8.91
N VAL A 592 -24.38 -5.04 -10.01
CA VAL A 592 -23.66 -5.57 -11.19
C VAL A 592 -22.25 -6.02 -10.80
N GLY A 593 -21.53 -5.22 -10.01
CA GLY A 593 -20.21 -5.58 -9.50
C GLY A 593 -20.22 -6.87 -8.66
N LEU A 594 -21.21 -7.03 -7.78
CA LEU A 594 -21.38 -8.22 -6.95
C LEU A 594 -21.75 -9.45 -7.78
N LEU A 595 -22.67 -9.33 -8.74
CA LEU A 595 -23.04 -10.41 -9.65
C LEU A 595 -21.84 -10.87 -10.49
N ARG A 596 -20.97 -9.94 -10.89
CA ARG A 596 -19.71 -10.29 -11.57
C ARG A 596 -18.82 -11.17 -10.70
N GLN A 597 -18.75 -10.89 -9.40
CA GLN A 597 -17.98 -11.71 -8.46
C GLN A 597 -18.65 -13.07 -8.20
N LEU A 598 -19.98 -13.11 -8.14
CA LEU A 598 -20.74 -14.35 -7.98
C LEU A 598 -20.68 -15.25 -9.22
N ALA A 599 -20.47 -14.67 -10.41
CA ALA A 599 -20.27 -15.42 -11.66
C ALA A 599 -18.91 -16.12 -11.75
N TYR A 600 -18.02 -15.96 -10.77
CA TYR A 600 -16.70 -16.60 -10.80
C TYR A 600 -16.82 -18.13 -10.71
N ASP A 601 -17.52 -18.65 -9.71
CA ASP A 601 -17.58 -20.09 -9.47
C ASP A 601 -18.51 -20.77 -10.49
N ASP A 602 -18.04 -21.88 -11.08
CA ASP A 602 -18.78 -22.63 -12.12
C ASP A 602 -20.20 -22.99 -11.68
N GLU A 603 -20.39 -23.33 -10.39
CA GLU A 603 -21.69 -23.65 -9.78
C GLU A 603 -22.71 -22.51 -9.91
N TYR A 604 -22.26 -21.26 -9.74
CA TYR A 604 -23.12 -20.08 -9.65
C TYR A 604 -23.22 -19.29 -10.96
N PHE A 605 -22.37 -19.60 -11.93
CA PHE A 605 -22.24 -18.88 -13.20
C PHE A 605 -23.58 -18.63 -13.89
N ASN A 606 -24.38 -19.67 -14.16
CA ASN A 606 -25.63 -19.51 -14.92
C ASN A 606 -26.61 -18.57 -14.22
N ARG A 607 -26.76 -18.69 -12.90
CA ARG A 607 -27.67 -17.83 -12.12
C ARG A 607 -27.20 -16.38 -12.16
N ALA A 608 -25.92 -16.15 -11.88
CA ALA A 608 -25.33 -14.81 -11.90
C ALA A 608 -25.34 -14.17 -13.30
N ALA A 609 -25.01 -14.92 -14.35
CA ALA A 609 -25.01 -14.44 -15.74
C ALA A 609 -26.42 -14.09 -16.23
N ASN A 610 -27.44 -14.87 -15.85
CA ASN A 610 -28.83 -14.55 -16.16
C ASN A 610 -29.31 -13.27 -15.44
N LEU A 611 -28.86 -13.03 -14.21
CA LEU A 611 -29.13 -11.76 -13.52
C LEU A 611 -28.41 -10.60 -14.21
N LEU A 612 -27.12 -10.76 -14.57
CA LEU A 612 -26.39 -9.75 -15.34
C LEU A 612 -27.08 -9.41 -16.66
N LEU A 613 -27.64 -10.42 -17.35
CA LEU A 613 -28.41 -10.24 -18.56
C LEU A 613 -29.63 -9.34 -18.34
N LYS A 614 -30.40 -9.56 -17.26
CA LYS A 614 -31.53 -8.68 -16.90
C LYS A 614 -31.11 -7.22 -16.71
N PHE A 615 -29.96 -7.00 -16.08
CA PHE A 615 -29.40 -5.65 -15.92
C PHE A 615 -28.95 -5.05 -17.27
N ALA A 616 -28.48 -5.87 -18.21
CA ALA A 616 -28.04 -5.47 -19.54
C ALA A 616 -29.18 -5.15 -20.53
N GLU A 617 -30.41 -5.60 -20.27
CA GLU A 617 -31.58 -5.39 -21.15
C GLU A 617 -31.87 -3.91 -21.42
N THR A 618 -31.63 -3.05 -20.42
CA THR A 618 -31.92 -1.61 -20.51
C THR A 618 -30.73 -0.77 -20.99
N GLU A 619 -29.59 -1.41 -21.23
CA GLU A 619 -28.38 -0.72 -21.72
C GLU A 619 -28.57 -0.27 -23.17
N LYS A 620 -28.19 0.97 -23.49
CA LYS A 620 -28.30 1.49 -24.86
C LYS A 620 -27.15 1.01 -25.73
N ASP A 621 -27.39 0.94 -27.04
CA ASP A 621 -26.34 0.61 -28.00
C ASP A 621 -25.17 1.60 -27.94
N GLY A 622 -23.96 1.05 -27.85
CA GLY A 622 -22.72 1.84 -27.80
C GLY A 622 -22.45 2.54 -26.47
N GLU A 623 -23.21 2.24 -25.42
CA GLU A 623 -22.92 2.72 -24.07
C GLU A 623 -21.55 2.20 -23.60
N ARG A 624 -20.65 3.11 -23.20
CA ARG A 624 -19.28 2.74 -22.78
C ARG A 624 -19.03 2.91 -21.30
N ASN A 625 -19.79 3.76 -20.62
CA ASN A 625 -19.61 4.05 -19.20
C ASN A 625 -20.43 3.05 -18.36
N ASN A 626 -19.77 2.21 -17.55
CA ASN A 626 -20.40 1.13 -16.78
C ASN A 626 -21.28 0.21 -17.64
N SER A 627 -20.78 -0.14 -18.83
CA SER A 627 -21.41 -1.09 -19.76
C SER A 627 -21.41 -2.50 -19.19
N ILE A 628 -22.59 -3.07 -19.02
CA ILE A 628 -22.84 -4.41 -18.47
C ILE A 628 -22.58 -5.43 -19.55
N VAL A 629 -22.94 -5.13 -20.81
CA VAL A 629 -22.61 -5.97 -21.96
C VAL A 629 -21.10 -6.16 -22.08
N ASN A 630 -20.29 -5.10 -21.95
CA ASN A 630 -18.83 -5.23 -21.96
C ASN A 630 -18.31 -6.04 -20.74
N TRP A 631 -18.99 -5.97 -19.60
CA TRP A 631 -18.63 -6.81 -18.44
C TRP A 631 -18.92 -8.28 -18.70
N MET A 632 -20.13 -8.58 -19.20
CA MET A 632 -20.53 -9.93 -19.58
C MET A 632 -19.59 -10.48 -20.63
N GLU A 633 -19.24 -9.69 -21.65
CA GLU A 633 -18.29 -10.03 -22.72
C GLU A 633 -17.02 -10.66 -22.16
N ASN A 634 -16.42 -10.06 -21.13
CA ASN A 634 -15.18 -10.58 -20.54
C ASN A 634 -15.31 -12.01 -19.96
N LEU A 635 -16.48 -12.41 -19.44
CA LEU A 635 -16.71 -13.76 -18.91
C LEU A 635 -16.60 -14.85 -20.01
N PHE A 636 -16.77 -14.46 -21.27
CA PHE A 636 -16.68 -15.36 -22.43
C PHE A 636 -15.31 -15.34 -23.11
N SER A 637 -14.34 -14.62 -22.55
CA SER A 637 -12.94 -14.68 -22.99
C SER A 637 -12.32 -16.06 -22.72
N LEU A 638 -11.46 -16.56 -23.60
CA LEU A 638 -10.77 -17.84 -23.40
C LEU A 638 -9.76 -17.79 -22.24
N TYR A 639 -9.00 -16.69 -22.15
CA TYR A 639 -8.10 -16.41 -21.03
C TYR A 639 -8.54 -15.17 -20.28
N LEU A 640 -8.18 -15.09 -19.00
CA LEU A 640 -8.42 -13.94 -18.14
C LEU A 640 -9.92 -13.58 -18.03
N SER A 641 -10.79 -14.59 -18.09
CA SER A 641 -12.24 -14.43 -18.09
C SER A 641 -12.76 -13.96 -16.73
N GLY A 642 -12.03 -14.26 -15.65
CA GLY A 642 -12.50 -14.04 -14.28
C GLY A 642 -13.66 -14.96 -13.90
N THR A 643 -13.76 -16.14 -14.51
CA THR A 643 -14.75 -17.18 -14.15
C THR A 643 -14.21 -18.59 -14.42
N GLU A 644 -14.46 -19.51 -13.50
CA GLU A 644 -14.21 -20.96 -13.61
C GLU A 644 -15.28 -21.67 -14.46
N ALA A 645 -16.26 -20.93 -15.01
CA ALA A 645 -17.31 -21.50 -15.84
C ALA A 645 -16.75 -22.28 -17.03
N THR A 646 -17.13 -23.56 -17.09
CA THR A 646 -16.69 -24.47 -18.14
C THR A 646 -17.07 -23.99 -19.56
N PRO A 647 -16.33 -24.41 -20.60
CA PRO A 647 -16.67 -24.14 -21.99
C PRO A 647 -18.13 -24.44 -22.32
N ASN A 648 -18.61 -25.60 -21.90
CA ASN A 648 -19.97 -26.05 -22.20
C ASN A 648 -21.03 -25.12 -21.60
N LYS A 649 -20.86 -24.63 -20.36
CA LYS A 649 -21.80 -23.68 -19.75
C LYS A 649 -21.82 -22.35 -20.49
N ARG A 650 -20.65 -21.83 -20.85
CA ARG A 650 -20.54 -20.57 -21.59
C ARG A 650 -21.14 -20.69 -23.01
N GLN A 651 -20.87 -21.78 -23.70
CA GLN A 651 -21.47 -22.06 -25.01
C GLN A 651 -22.99 -22.25 -24.93
N ALA A 652 -23.49 -22.99 -23.94
CA ALA A 652 -24.92 -23.16 -23.71
C ALA A 652 -25.62 -21.83 -23.43
N PHE A 653 -25.04 -20.99 -22.58
CA PHE A 653 -25.58 -19.65 -22.31
C PHE A 653 -25.73 -18.82 -23.59
N ILE A 654 -24.72 -18.83 -24.49
CA ILE A 654 -24.82 -18.14 -25.78
C ILE A 654 -25.94 -18.74 -26.66
N ARG A 655 -26.07 -20.07 -26.71
CA ARG A 655 -27.15 -20.74 -27.45
C ARG A 655 -28.53 -20.32 -26.94
N ASP A 656 -28.72 -20.31 -25.63
CA ASP A 656 -29.99 -19.94 -25.00
C ASP A 656 -30.42 -18.52 -25.38
N LEU A 657 -29.47 -17.58 -25.49
CA LEU A 657 -29.77 -16.21 -25.94
C LEU A 657 -30.26 -16.15 -27.39
N PHE A 658 -29.69 -16.95 -28.29
CA PHE A 658 -30.15 -17.04 -29.69
C PHE A 658 -31.48 -17.79 -29.84
N GLN A 659 -31.89 -18.56 -28.84
CA GLN A 659 -33.22 -19.20 -28.81
C GLN A 659 -34.32 -18.30 -28.23
N SER A 660 -33.95 -17.15 -27.65
CA SER A 660 -34.88 -16.20 -27.06
C SER A 660 -35.69 -15.45 -28.12
N SER A 661 -36.95 -15.14 -27.82
CA SER A 661 -37.77 -14.26 -28.65
C SER A 661 -37.45 -12.77 -28.47
N ASN A 662 -36.51 -12.41 -27.59
CA ASN A 662 -36.12 -11.01 -27.33
C ASN A 662 -34.98 -10.58 -28.28
N PRO A 663 -35.19 -9.65 -29.23
CA PRO A 663 -34.16 -9.20 -30.17
C PRO A 663 -32.90 -8.65 -29.48
N ARG A 664 -33.05 -8.04 -28.29
CA ARG A 664 -31.92 -7.55 -27.49
C ARG A 664 -30.95 -8.66 -27.11
N TYR A 665 -31.45 -9.88 -26.93
CA TYR A 665 -30.60 -11.01 -26.56
C TYR A 665 -29.71 -11.44 -27.74
N TYR A 666 -30.17 -11.29 -28.99
CA TYR A 666 -29.33 -11.56 -30.16
C TYR A 666 -28.17 -10.57 -30.28
N GLU A 667 -28.43 -9.29 -29.98
CA GLU A 667 -27.40 -8.25 -29.97
C GLU A 667 -26.34 -8.54 -28.91
N ILE A 668 -26.75 -8.89 -27.70
CA ILE A 668 -25.84 -9.27 -26.61
C ILE A 668 -25.08 -10.56 -26.98
N ALA A 669 -25.78 -11.60 -27.42
CA ALA A 669 -25.18 -12.88 -27.82
C ALA A 669 -24.12 -12.73 -28.91
N LYS A 670 -24.36 -11.85 -29.88
CA LYS A 670 -23.37 -11.49 -30.90
C LYS A 670 -22.09 -10.93 -30.29
N VAL A 671 -22.18 -10.03 -29.31
CA VAL A 671 -21.00 -9.46 -28.62
C VAL A 671 -20.26 -10.55 -27.85
N LEU A 672 -20.98 -11.35 -27.06
CA LEU A 672 -20.39 -12.44 -26.27
C LEU A 672 -19.69 -13.49 -27.16
N LEU A 673 -20.35 -13.91 -28.23
CA LEU A 673 -19.81 -14.88 -29.19
C LEU A 673 -18.60 -14.32 -29.92
N ASN A 674 -18.63 -13.05 -30.35
CA ASN A 674 -17.47 -12.41 -30.97
C ASN A 674 -16.25 -12.40 -30.05
N LYS A 675 -16.45 -12.14 -28.75
CA LYS A 675 -15.36 -12.21 -27.76
C LYS A 675 -14.84 -13.63 -27.60
N ALA A 676 -15.72 -14.61 -27.51
CA ALA A 676 -15.36 -16.01 -27.35
C ALA A 676 -14.53 -16.56 -28.53
N LEU A 677 -14.76 -16.03 -29.73
CA LEU A 677 -14.04 -16.39 -30.96
C LEU A 677 -12.63 -15.77 -31.06
N GLN A 678 -12.26 -14.83 -30.19
CA GLN A 678 -10.93 -14.22 -30.22
C GLN A 678 -9.83 -15.27 -30.01
N THR A 679 -8.79 -15.20 -30.85
CA THR A 679 -7.65 -16.13 -30.82
C THR A 679 -6.34 -15.48 -30.35
N SER A 680 -6.38 -14.19 -30.00
CA SER A 680 -5.22 -13.41 -29.58
C SER A 680 -5.64 -12.17 -28.79
N SER A 681 -4.67 -11.54 -28.11
CA SER A 681 -4.82 -10.21 -27.49
C SER A 681 -5.83 -10.15 -26.34
N TRP A 682 -5.70 -11.06 -25.36
CA TRP A 682 -6.49 -11.02 -24.14
C TRP A 682 -5.99 -9.93 -23.17
N ARG A 683 -6.94 -9.27 -22.51
CA ARG A 683 -6.69 -8.29 -21.45
C ARG A 683 -7.59 -8.63 -20.27
N SER A 684 -7.06 -8.57 -19.06
CA SER A 684 -7.86 -8.70 -17.85
C SER A 684 -8.37 -7.34 -17.40
N PHE A 685 -9.61 -7.30 -16.93
CA PHE A 685 -10.20 -6.19 -16.17
C PHE A 685 -10.79 -6.67 -14.83
N ALA A 686 -10.48 -7.92 -14.44
CA ALA A 686 -11.06 -8.57 -13.27
C ALA A 686 -10.24 -8.29 -11.99
N SER A 687 -10.94 -8.15 -10.87
CA SER A 687 -10.39 -8.24 -9.52
C SER A 687 -10.52 -9.69 -9.07
N PHE A 688 -9.47 -10.24 -8.46
CA PHE A 688 -9.32 -11.67 -8.16
C PHE A 688 -9.64 -12.01 -6.69
N GLU A 689 -10.39 -11.17 -6.00
CA GLU A 689 -10.72 -11.37 -4.58
C GLU A 689 -12.24 -11.27 -4.32
N PHE A 690 -12.75 -12.16 -3.47
CA PHE A 690 -14.16 -12.24 -3.06
C PHE A 690 -14.24 -12.75 -1.62
N GLY A 691 -14.21 -11.83 -0.65
CA GLY A 691 -13.96 -12.19 0.75
C GLY A 691 -12.58 -12.84 0.91
N ALA A 692 -12.47 -13.85 1.78
CA ALA A 692 -11.21 -14.59 1.97
C ALA A 692 -10.95 -15.71 0.93
N HIS A 693 -11.72 -15.81 -0.15
CA HIS A 693 -11.49 -16.81 -1.19
C HIS A 693 -10.26 -16.45 -2.04
N LYS A 694 -9.32 -17.39 -2.19
CA LYS A 694 -8.22 -17.28 -3.15
C LYS A 694 -8.73 -17.62 -4.55
N ARG A 695 -8.90 -16.63 -5.43
CA ARG A 695 -9.36 -16.84 -6.80
C ARG A 695 -8.23 -16.59 -7.81
N GLY A 696 -8.26 -17.34 -8.90
CA GLY A 696 -7.33 -17.24 -10.01
C GLY A 696 -7.89 -16.39 -11.15
N MET A 697 -7.28 -16.56 -12.33
CA MET A 697 -7.68 -15.86 -13.56
C MET A 697 -8.98 -16.39 -14.19
N GLY A 698 -9.58 -17.42 -13.60
CA GLY A 698 -10.67 -18.21 -14.15
C GLY A 698 -10.18 -19.43 -14.93
N TRP A 699 -11.14 -20.15 -15.51
CA TRP A 699 -10.90 -21.33 -16.33
C TRP A 699 -10.07 -20.95 -17.56
N GLN A 700 -9.06 -21.77 -17.86
CA GLN A 700 -8.27 -21.68 -19.07
C GLN A 700 -7.90 -23.10 -19.55
N PRO A 701 -7.72 -23.30 -20.87
CA PRO A 701 -7.35 -24.61 -21.40
C PRO A 701 -5.96 -24.99 -20.89
N SER A 702 -5.86 -26.16 -20.27
CA SER A 702 -4.59 -26.75 -19.84
C SER A 702 -4.03 -27.73 -20.87
N THR A 703 -4.87 -28.16 -21.82
CA THR A 703 -4.50 -29.09 -22.89
C THR A 703 -4.83 -28.55 -24.29
N GLN A 704 -4.18 -29.12 -25.31
CA GLN A 704 -4.50 -28.81 -26.70
C GLN A 704 -5.89 -29.31 -27.12
N GLU A 705 -6.43 -30.31 -26.42
CA GLU A 705 -7.77 -30.85 -26.65
C GLU A 705 -8.83 -29.87 -26.15
N GLU A 706 -8.71 -29.39 -24.90
CA GLU A 706 -9.60 -28.35 -24.35
C GLU A 706 -9.58 -27.06 -25.18
N TRP A 707 -8.40 -26.67 -25.69
CA TRP A 707 -8.27 -25.56 -26.63
C TRP A 707 -9.11 -25.78 -27.89
N LYS A 708 -8.99 -26.96 -28.50
CA LYS A 708 -9.74 -27.32 -29.71
C LYS A 708 -11.23 -27.41 -29.42
N ASP A 709 -11.62 -28.00 -28.29
CA ASP A 709 -13.02 -28.19 -27.90
C ASP A 709 -13.73 -26.85 -27.66
N TRP A 710 -13.04 -25.87 -27.07
CA TRP A 710 -13.54 -24.50 -26.95
C TRP A 710 -13.98 -23.93 -28.29
N TYR A 711 -13.07 -23.89 -29.27
CA TYR A 711 -13.37 -23.30 -30.58
C TYR A 711 -14.31 -24.17 -31.42
N SER A 712 -14.18 -25.50 -31.32
CA SER A 712 -15.04 -26.46 -31.99
C SER A 712 -16.50 -26.23 -31.60
N GLY A 713 -16.79 -26.07 -30.30
CA GLY A 713 -18.14 -25.81 -29.81
C GLY A 713 -18.67 -24.43 -30.20
N LEU A 714 -17.83 -23.40 -30.28
CA LEU A 714 -18.23 -22.07 -30.78
C LEU A 714 -18.52 -22.08 -32.28
N ILE A 715 -17.75 -22.84 -33.07
CA ILE A 715 -18.01 -23.02 -34.50
C ILE A 715 -19.33 -23.78 -34.72
N ASP A 716 -19.66 -24.73 -33.85
CA ASP A 716 -20.97 -25.42 -33.92
C ASP A 716 -22.12 -24.45 -33.73
N ILE A 717 -22.02 -23.50 -32.79
CA ILE A 717 -23.02 -22.42 -32.64
C ILE A 717 -23.16 -21.62 -33.94
N LEU A 718 -22.05 -21.23 -34.57
CA LEU A 718 -22.10 -20.50 -35.85
C LEU A 718 -22.75 -21.32 -36.97
N GLN A 719 -22.51 -22.64 -37.01
CA GLN A 719 -23.17 -23.54 -37.96
C GLN A 719 -24.67 -23.64 -37.69
N GLU A 720 -25.09 -23.78 -36.43
CA GLU A 720 -26.51 -23.79 -36.04
C GLU A 720 -27.22 -22.51 -36.53
N LEU A 721 -26.60 -21.34 -36.31
CA LEU A 721 -27.14 -20.05 -36.76
C LEU A 721 -27.22 -19.91 -38.29
N LEU A 722 -26.26 -20.47 -39.04
CA LEU A 722 -26.31 -20.48 -40.52
C LEU A 722 -27.44 -21.36 -41.08
N HIS A 723 -27.92 -22.34 -40.32
CA HIS A 723 -29.07 -23.19 -40.67
C HIS A 723 -30.41 -22.60 -40.19
N SER A 724 -30.40 -21.48 -39.46
CA SER A 724 -31.61 -20.88 -38.90
C SER A 724 -32.52 -20.31 -40.00
N ASP A 725 -33.84 -20.41 -39.79
CA ASP A 725 -34.84 -19.75 -40.63
C ASP A 725 -34.91 -18.23 -40.34
N ASP A 726 -34.29 -17.77 -39.24
CA ASP A 726 -34.20 -16.35 -38.88
C ASP A 726 -33.04 -15.67 -39.62
N THR A 727 -33.37 -14.78 -40.56
CA THR A 727 -32.39 -14.04 -41.36
C THR A 727 -31.42 -13.22 -40.52
N VAL A 728 -31.84 -12.73 -39.34
CA VAL A 728 -30.97 -11.95 -38.44
C VAL A 728 -29.86 -12.84 -37.88
N GLN A 729 -30.21 -14.06 -37.46
CA GLN A 729 -29.23 -15.04 -36.96
C GLN A 729 -28.23 -15.45 -38.03
N VAL A 730 -28.72 -15.70 -39.25
CA VAL A 730 -27.88 -16.03 -40.40
C VAL A 730 -26.89 -14.89 -40.70
N ASP A 731 -27.36 -13.64 -40.70
CA ASP A 731 -26.51 -12.48 -40.96
C ASP A 731 -25.47 -12.26 -39.86
N ILE A 732 -25.84 -12.46 -38.59
CA ILE A 732 -24.90 -12.43 -37.47
C ILE A 732 -23.81 -13.49 -37.64
N ALA A 733 -24.19 -14.72 -37.93
CA ALA A 733 -23.24 -15.82 -38.14
C ALA A 733 -22.27 -15.50 -39.28
N LYS A 734 -22.78 -14.98 -40.42
CA LYS A 734 -21.95 -14.56 -41.53
C LYS A 734 -20.95 -13.48 -41.14
N GLN A 735 -21.40 -12.44 -40.45
CA GLN A 735 -20.52 -11.37 -40.00
C GLN A 735 -19.42 -11.86 -39.06
N LEU A 736 -19.77 -12.69 -38.07
CA LEU A 736 -18.82 -13.22 -37.09
C LEU A 736 -17.79 -14.16 -37.72
N ILE A 737 -18.22 -15.03 -38.64
CA ILE A 737 -17.31 -15.91 -39.40
C ILE A 737 -16.32 -15.08 -40.20
N VAL A 738 -16.78 -14.10 -40.99
CA VAL A 738 -15.89 -13.24 -41.79
C VAL A 738 -14.90 -12.50 -40.88
N SER A 739 -15.37 -11.93 -39.77
CA SER A 739 -14.54 -11.07 -38.92
C SER A 739 -13.47 -11.85 -38.15
N ASN A 740 -13.69 -13.14 -37.90
CA ASN A 740 -12.79 -13.99 -37.11
C ASN A 740 -12.12 -15.10 -37.93
N PHE A 741 -12.40 -15.22 -39.24
CA PHE A 741 -11.98 -16.36 -40.06
C PHE A 741 -10.47 -16.58 -40.02
N ASN A 742 -9.67 -15.52 -40.18
CA ASN A 742 -8.21 -15.61 -40.14
C ASN A 742 -7.72 -16.23 -38.81
N GLY A 743 -8.15 -15.66 -37.68
CA GLY A 743 -7.76 -16.12 -36.36
C GLY A 743 -8.18 -17.56 -36.11
N LEU A 744 -9.43 -17.91 -36.45
CA LEU A 744 -9.94 -19.27 -36.33
C LEU A 744 -9.15 -20.24 -37.23
N TRP A 745 -8.88 -19.88 -38.47
CA TRP A 745 -8.14 -20.74 -39.41
C TRP A 745 -6.72 -21.02 -38.93
N VAL A 746 -6.03 -20.00 -38.42
CA VAL A 746 -4.62 -20.09 -38.00
C VAL A 746 -4.49 -20.79 -36.64
N ASN A 747 -5.33 -20.42 -35.66
CA ASN A 747 -5.07 -20.70 -34.25
C ASN A 747 -6.04 -21.71 -33.62
N SER A 748 -7.26 -21.88 -34.15
CA SER A 748 -8.29 -22.71 -33.48
C SER A 748 -8.07 -24.22 -33.61
N ARG A 749 -7.23 -24.65 -34.56
CA ARG A 749 -7.06 -26.07 -34.97
C ARG A 749 -8.36 -26.75 -35.43
N CYS A 750 -9.34 -25.97 -35.87
CA CYS A 750 -10.65 -26.43 -36.36
C CYS A 750 -10.81 -26.25 -37.88
N CYS A 751 -9.73 -26.34 -38.66
CA CYS A 751 -9.74 -26.09 -40.10
C CYS A 751 -10.77 -26.95 -40.84
N SER A 752 -10.96 -28.22 -40.47
CA SER A 752 -11.95 -29.11 -41.10
C SER A 752 -13.38 -28.58 -40.98
N LYS A 753 -13.78 -28.08 -39.80
CA LYS A 753 -15.12 -27.49 -39.60
C LYS A 753 -15.29 -26.20 -40.39
N LEU A 754 -14.25 -25.38 -40.49
CA LEU A 754 -14.26 -24.17 -41.31
C LEU A 754 -14.36 -24.50 -42.80
N GLU A 755 -13.66 -25.53 -43.28
CA GLU A 755 -13.78 -26.03 -44.65
C GLU A 755 -15.21 -26.48 -44.97
N ASP A 756 -15.85 -27.19 -44.04
CA ASP A 756 -17.23 -27.65 -44.22
C ASP A 756 -18.20 -26.47 -44.35
N ILE A 757 -18.02 -25.41 -43.55
CA ILE A 757 -18.79 -24.16 -43.70
C ILE A 757 -18.56 -23.56 -45.09
N VAL A 758 -17.31 -23.44 -45.53
CA VAL A 758 -16.97 -22.86 -46.85
C VAL A 758 -17.60 -23.68 -47.99
N LYS A 759 -17.55 -25.01 -47.92
CA LYS A 759 -18.13 -25.90 -48.94
C LYS A 759 -19.65 -25.78 -49.01
N ASN A 760 -20.31 -25.70 -47.85
CA ASN A 760 -21.78 -25.71 -47.80
C ASN A 760 -22.39 -24.34 -48.10
N TYR A 761 -21.77 -23.25 -47.62
CA TYR A 761 -22.34 -21.90 -47.67
C TYR A 761 -21.60 -20.92 -48.59
N GLY A 762 -20.35 -21.22 -48.96
CA GLY A 762 -19.53 -20.36 -49.82
C GLY A 762 -19.51 -20.78 -51.29
N LYS A 763 -20.08 -21.94 -51.66
CA LYS A 763 -20.07 -22.47 -53.02
C LYS A 763 -20.60 -21.46 -54.05
N ASP A 764 -20.06 -21.54 -55.26
CA ASP A 764 -20.46 -20.70 -56.40
C ASP A 764 -20.32 -19.17 -56.18
N GLY A 765 -19.55 -18.76 -55.16
CA GLY A 765 -19.29 -17.33 -54.90
C GLY A 765 -20.44 -16.58 -54.21
N VAL A 766 -21.43 -17.28 -53.66
CA VAL A 766 -22.63 -16.69 -53.02
C VAL A 766 -22.34 -15.89 -51.75
N TRP A 767 -21.10 -15.94 -51.25
CA TRP A 767 -20.64 -15.19 -50.07
C TRP A 767 -19.30 -14.47 -50.35
N PRO A 768 -19.32 -13.34 -51.08
CA PRO A 768 -18.11 -12.65 -51.53
C PRO A 768 -17.19 -12.18 -50.39
N GLU A 769 -17.74 -11.78 -49.25
CA GLU A 769 -16.99 -11.31 -48.08
C GLU A 769 -16.12 -12.41 -47.50
N LEU A 770 -16.64 -13.64 -47.40
CA LEU A 770 -15.88 -14.80 -46.94
C LEU A 770 -14.72 -15.12 -47.89
N TRP A 771 -14.95 -15.08 -49.20
CA TRP A 771 -13.88 -15.31 -50.18
C TRP A 771 -12.78 -14.25 -50.15
N LYS A 772 -13.13 -12.98 -49.90
CA LYS A 772 -12.14 -11.90 -49.68
C LYS A 772 -11.27 -12.20 -48.46
N GLU A 773 -11.89 -12.63 -47.36
CA GLU A 773 -11.15 -12.94 -46.14
C GLU A 773 -10.26 -14.18 -46.26
N ILE A 774 -10.74 -15.23 -46.95
CA ILE A 774 -9.91 -16.42 -47.27
C ILE A 774 -8.68 -16.00 -48.09
N LYS A 775 -8.85 -15.11 -49.07
CA LYS A 775 -7.74 -14.61 -49.89
C LYS A 775 -6.73 -13.80 -49.04
N SER A 776 -7.23 -12.93 -48.15
CA SER A 776 -6.41 -12.19 -47.19
C SER A 776 -5.61 -13.14 -46.29
N THR A 777 -6.27 -14.16 -45.76
CA THR A 777 -5.66 -15.18 -44.89
C THR A 777 -4.54 -15.94 -45.61
N LYS A 778 -4.73 -16.34 -46.87
CA LYS A 778 -3.68 -17.02 -47.67
C LYS A 778 -2.44 -16.14 -47.88
N ALA A 779 -2.63 -14.83 -48.12
CA ALA A 779 -1.52 -13.90 -48.34
C ALA A 779 -0.59 -13.83 -47.11
N ASN A 780 -1.12 -13.96 -45.90
CA ASN A 780 -0.36 -13.96 -44.66
C ASN A 780 0.53 -15.21 -44.45
N PHE A 781 0.32 -16.29 -45.22
CA PHE A 781 1.14 -17.51 -45.20
C PHE A 781 2.17 -17.59 -46.35
N THR A 782 2.21 -16.58 -47.24
CA THR A 782 3.05 -16.60 -48.44
C THR A 782 4.24 -15.62 -48.36
N VAL A 783 4.74 -15.32 -47.15
CA VAL A 783 5.92 -14.48 -46.89
C VAL A 783 7.01 -15.31 -46.22
#